data_AF-A0A2L1CR07-F1
#
_entry.id   AF-A0A2L1CR07-F1
#
_cell.length_a   1.000
_cell.length_b   1.000
_cell.length_c   1.000
_cell.angle_alpha   90.00
_cell.angle_beta   90.00
_cell.angle_gamma   90.00
#
_symmetry.space_group_name_H-M   'P 1'
#
loop_
_entity.id
_entity.type
_entity.pdbx_description
1 polymer ?
#
loop_
_entity_poly.entity_id
_entity_poly.type
_entity_poly.pdbx_seq_one_letter_code
_entity_poly.pdbx_strand_id
1 'polypeptide(L)'
;MKTRDARFRFSGERRQVTALFYDIVGSTELLLKSEPEQFFRSVTALHQNAEAIIKKHGGFLHQRLGDGGCCFFGYPEQAEDAAESAVQSSLELIELAAKSKAKSRLVFKLRIGVATSLVVFSSEGNEIIGTAPILAARLQAEADPNSALVAESTFQLTRSKFQYSLSREAKLKGFDEPIGLWRPQGRLEEPPGGALPQDLNRPIRGREKELTALSKAWEAACGGNGSAIALVGEAGIGKSKLMREFANRLAKTQHDSVVFQCNRRLESQPLHPFVAFLEAVVGTSILRDGNAIAFLKALRTTGRELSEASAATILSFTAEQKSSNPGQIRTTDLSGRAFRQEVIEAAAHLLTCNASVVTPTLLVFEDVHWADGMTVELMDRLGSLAHELPVLILQTSRIRRSLAATTEIELTGLAPTAIRDLVESIWGERPPPGLSDFILGQCDGMPLYAEELTDFFRGRHPLGKWKGLLLDGGVTSLNDLLSARLASTGPARKVAQFASVIGREFSIPLLTYLLEETSRQAVDVHIERLLSQGIIEPLPTAPRTYQFRHVLMQEAAYGSLLKSDRRRIHRRIADLLIQERTPSLPAAIAAWQCAEAGLHVAAARFALAAAEASVLRSAMHEANVSLTLCAEVMSSISSREADRTDLTLNLLKLQGVVATALEGEGSEVARRIYSRATQLLRKQPSAVRERHFPLYWGWWFTAPKIQTQQSRARILVEDMQSVEDEETKLQSYHCGWATSFHAGEHNFCLDCVAKGLELYDSYRAVRNRAFFGGHDAKVCGLGESALSYLLLNEVDASEAAIQECLDWADSTEHVGSMVHGLYYAIVLRRCQGRYDDVHALGEEMLSLAEEHGLAASQARANMYCGWAELMTSSDGIGGKRFGDALQLQQQLGTDDNLSMHSDMHAQVLHRLGRNDEALQTLQNAVDVGRSSGQLFWLPELYRHSAKLRRVLSERPSSIKKDLANAIRIAEGQGAAWLLGRAKTDMDRMIKP
;
A
#
# COMPACT_ATOMS: atom_id res chain seq x y z
N MET A 1 34.70 14.43 -17.78
CA MET A 1 35.30 13.09 -17.55
C MET A 1 36.02 13.12 -16.19
N LYS A 2 35.76 12.13 -15.32
CA LYS A 2 36.18 11.96 -13.90
C LYS A 2 35.18 12.42 -12.80
N THR A 3 33.99 11.82 -12.78
CA THR A 3 33.35 11.44 -11.50
C THR A 3 33.66 9.96 -11.30
N ARG A 4 34.72 9.66 -10.53
CA ARG A 4 34.96 8.28 -10.07
C ARG A 4 33.74 7.90 -9.23
N ASP A 5 32.98 6.94 -9.74
CA ASP A 5 31.92 6.22 -9.02
C ASP A 5 32.56 5.69 -7.73
N ALA A 6 32.36 6.39 -6.61
CA ALA A 6 32.80 5.93 -5.29
C ALA A 6 31.86 4.80 -4.88
N ARG A 7 32.18 3.60 -5.35
CA ARG A 7 31.42 2.36 -5.14
C ARG A 7 31.38 2.00 -3.65
N PHE A 8 30.34 1.27 -3.26
CA PHE A 8 29.90 1.13 -1.87
C PHE A 8 30.75 0.14 -1.05
N ARG A 9 31.64 0.68 -0.20
CA ARG A 9 32.18 -0.06 0.95
C ARG A 9 31.26 0.16 2.15
N PHE A 10 30.90 -0.94 2.83
CA PHE A 10 30.21 -0.86 4.11
C PHE A 10 31.07 -0.05 5.07
N SER A 11 30.45 0.88 5.80
CA SER A 11 31.14 1.73 6.77
C SER A 11 31.58 0.96 8.03
N GLY A 12 31.05 -0.25 8.18
CA GLY A 12 31.27 -1.13 9.29
C GLY A 12 30.39 -2.35 9.20
N GLU A 13 30.56 -3.29 10.14
CA GLU A 13 29.68 -4.44 10.26
C GLU A 13 29.37 -4.75 11.72
N ARG A 14 28.18 -5.32 11.96
CA ARG A 14 27.81 -5.92 13.25
C ARG A 14 28.13 -7.39 13.20
N ARG A 15 29.07 -7.81 14.05
CA ARG A 15 29.55 -9.18 14.03
C ARG A 15 30.09 -9.63 15.38
N GLN A 16 29.98 -10.92 15.65
CA GLN A 16 30.50 -11.54 16.86
C GLN A 16 32.01 -11.81 16.72
N VAL A 17 32.80 -11.43 17.73
CA VAL A 17 34.24 -11.73 17.83
C VAL A 17 34.67 -12.04 19.26
N THR A 18 35.84 -12.66 19.38
CA THR A 18 36.45 -13.00 20.67
C THR A 18 37.68 -12.15 20.92
N ALA A 19 37.69 -11.41 22.02
CA ALA A 19 38.82 -10.61 22.47
C ALA A 19 39.65 -11.38 23.50
N LEU A 20 40.97 -11.29 23.40
CA LEU A 20 41.95 -11.82 24.35
C LEU A 20 42.85 -10.69 24.84
N PHE A 21 42.90 -10.50 26.16
CA PHE A 21 43.82 -9.61 26.85
C PHE A 21 44.80 -10.42 27.68
N TYR A 22 46.10 -10.13 27.56
CA TYR A 22 47.12 -10.68 28.45
C TYR A 22 47.96 -9.56 29.06
N ASP A 23 48.49 -9.81 30.25
CA ASP A 23 49.28 -8.84 31.02
C ASP A 23 50.32 -9.53 31.90
N ILE A 24 51.47 -8.88 32.13
CA ILE A 24 52.57 -9.38 32.98
C ILE A 24 52.34 -8.95 34.43
N VAL A 25 52.20 -9.93 35.33
CA VAL A 25 52.01 -9.67 36.76
C VAL A 25 53.28 -9.07 37.38
N GLY A 26 53.13 -7.92 38.04
CA GLY A 26 54.21 -7.26 38.78
C GLY A 26 55.29 -6.66 37.89
N SER A 27 54.97 -6.32 36.64
CA SER A 27 55.88 -5.74 35.64
C SER A 27 56.69 -4.55 36.17
N THR A 28 56.05 -3.64 36.92
CA THR A 28 56.70 -2.47 37.53
C THR A 28 57.73 -2.85 38.59
N GLU A 29 57.40 -3.79 39.48
CA GLU A 29 58.34 -4.27 40.50
C GLU A 29 59.51 -5.03 39.88
N LEU A 30 59.26 -5.79 38.82
CA LEU A 30 60.29 -6.48 38.06
C LEU A 30 61.22 -5.50 37.34
N LEU A 31 60.69 -4.42 36.76
CA LEU A 31 61.47 -3.35 36.16
C LEU A 31 62.37 -2.66 37.19
N LEU A 32 61.86 -2.36 38.40
CA LEU A 32 62.63 -1.74 39.47
C LEU A 32 63.74 -2.63 40.06
N LYS A 33 63.60 -3.96 39.93
CA LYS A 33 64.56 -4.96 40.43
C LYS A 33 65.50 -5.50 39.34
N SER A 34 65.46 -4.96 38.12
CA SER A 34 66.22 -5.43 36.96
C SER A 34 66.89 -4.28 36.22
N GLU A 35 67.93 -4.58 35.41
CA GLU A 35 68.47 -3.60 34.48
C GLU A 35 67.44 -3.25 33.38
N PRO A 36 67.13 -1.95 33.12
CA PRO A 36 66.07 -1.54 32.19
C PRO A 36 66.23 -2.12 30.77
N GLU A 37 67.46 -2.19 30.24
CA GLU A 37 67.71 -2.79 28.93
C GLU A 37 67.43 -4.31 28.91
N GLN A 38 67.77 -5.00 29.99
CA GLN A 38 67.53 -6.43 30.13
C GLN A 38 66.03 -6.73 30.27
N PHE A 39 65.31 -5.91 31.03
CA PHE A 39 63.86 -5.99 31.15
C PHE A 39 63.18 -5.75 29.80
N PHE A 40 63.57 -4.68 29.09
CA PHE A 40 63.03 -4.35 27.78
C PHE A 40 63.22 -5.48 26.75
N ARG A 41 64.42 -6.08 26.67
CA ARG A 41 64.69 -7.22 25.78
C ARG A 41 63.82 -8.44 26.13
N SER A 42 63.64 -8.71 27.43
CA SER A 42 62.88 -9.86 27.90
C SER A 42 61.36 -9.70 27.65
N VAL A 43 60.81 -8.50 27.86
CA VAL A 43 59.41 -8.17 27.54
C VAL A 43 59.18 -8.20 26.03
N THR A 44 60.12 -7.66 25.24
CA THR A 44 60.04 -7.71 23.76
C THR A 44 60.00 -9.14 23.24
N ALA A 45 60.85 -10.03 23.76
CA ALA A 45 60.87 -11.44 23.39
C ALA A 45 59.56 -12.16 23.79
N LEU A 46 58.99 -11.84 24.95
CA LEU A 46 57.68 -12.37 25.37
C LEU A 46 56.57 -11.93 24.41
N HIS A 47 56.51 -10.65 24.02
CA HIS A 47 55.52 -10.16 23.05
C HIS A 47 55.67 -10.80 21.68
N GLN A 48 56.90 -11.01 21.19
CA GLN A 48 57.12 -11.67 19.91
C GLN A 48 56.61 -13.12 19.93
N ASN A 49 56.89 -13.85 21.01
CA ASN A 49 56.39 -15.22 21.17
C ASN A 49 54.88 -15.27 21.36
N ALA A 50 54.31 -14.32 22.11
CA ALA A 50 52.87 -14.21 22.28
C ALA A 50 52.17 -13.93 20.95
N GLU A 51 52.68 -12.99 20.16
CA GLU A 51 52.18 -12.67 18.84
C GLU A 51 52.26 -13.87 17.89
N ALA A 52 53.34 -14.65 17.94
CA ALA A 52 53.47 -15.87 17.14
C ALA A 52 52.41 -16.93 17.51
N ILE A 53 52.14 -17.13 18.81
CA ILE A 53 51.08 -18.05 19.28
C ILE A 53 49.70 -17.56 18.84
N ILE A 54 49.42 -16.26 19.03
CA ILE A 54 48.13 -15.65 18.64
C ILE A 54 47.90 -15.81 17.13
N LYS A 55 48.91 -15.51 16.30
CA LYS A 55 48.83 -15.66 14.84
C LYS A 55 48.69 -17.12 14.41
N LYS A 56 49.37 -18.05 15.08
CA LYS A 56 49.29 -19.50 14.82
C LYS A 56 47.85 -20.02 14.92
N HIS A 57 47.05 -19.46 15.83
CA HIS A 57 45.63 -19.80 16.01
C HIS A 57 44.68 -18.81 15.29
N GLY A 58 45.15 -18.10 14.25
CA GLY A 58 44.28 -17.20 13.46
C GLY A 58 43.84 -15.93 14.20
N GLY A 59 44.50 -15.57 15.29
CA GLY A 59 44.28 -14.32 16.02
C GLY A 59 45.08 -13.16 15.46
N PHE A 60 44.51 -11.97 15.58
CA PHE A 60 45.11 -10.69 15.19
C PHE A 60 45.50 -9.89 16.45
N LEU A 61 46.81 -9.63 16.61
CA LEU A 61 47.30 -8.71 17.65
C LEU A 61 46.97 -7.27 17.25
N HIS A 62 46.00 -6.68 17.92
CA HIS A 62 45.50 -5.34 17.61
C HIS A 62 46.35 -4.24 18.24
N GLN A 63 46.74 -4.39 19.51
CA GLN A 63 47.55 -3.39 20.21
C GLN A 63 48.47 -4.02 21.25
N ARG A 64 49.73 -3.54 21.32
CA ARG A 64 50.65 -3.79 22.44
C ARG A 64 50.47 -2.71 23.51
N LEU A 65 50.25 -3.13 24.75
CA LEU A 65 49.94 -2.28 25.89
C LEU A 65 51.07 -2.32 26.92
N GLY A 66 52.29 -1.94 26.53
CA GLY A 66 53.43 -1.91 27.45
C GLY A 66 53.84 -3.30 27.97
N ASP A 67 53.26 -3.71 29.09
CA ASP A 67 53.41 -5.00 29.76
C ASP A 67 52.32 -6.03 29.38
N GLY A 68 51.39 -5.66 28.50
CA GLY A 68 50.31 -6.53 28.02
C GLY A 68 49.99 -6.39 26.53
N GLY A 69 48.94 -7.07 26.08
CA GLY A 69 48.48 -7.00 24.70
C GLY A 69 46.99 -7.30 24.54
N CYS A 70 46.37 -6.67 23.55
CA CYS A 70 44.98 -6.83 23.15
C CYS A 70 44.91 -7.46 21.75
N CYS A 71 44.17 -8.57 21.64
CA CYS A 71 44.08 -9.38 20.44
C CYS A 71 42.63 -9.75 20.14
N PHE A 72 42.31 -9.99 18.87
CA PHE A 72 41.00 -10.41 18.43
C PHE A 72 41.08 -11.67 17.56
N PHE A 73 40.12 -12.55 17.75
CA PHE A 73 39.92 -13.75 16.94
C PHE A 73 38.61 -13.61 16.18
N GLY A 74 38.61 -14.04 14.92
CA GLY A 74 37.56 -13.67 13.98
C GLY A 74 37.68 -12.21 13.51
N TYR A 75 38.87 -11.62 13.50
CA TYR A 75 39.13 -10.33 12.87
C TYR A 75 40.56 -10.34 12.31
N PRO A 76 40.84 -9.77 11.13
CA PRO A 76 39.93 -9.04 10.23
C PRO A 76 38.94 -9.93 9.45
N GLU A 77 39.20 -11.24 9.36
CA GLU A 77 38.35 -12.19 8.63
C GLU A 77 37.44 -13.00 9.56
N GLN A 78 36.33 -13.54 9.03
CA GLN A 78 35.41 -14.36 9.81
C GLN A 78 35.89 -15.79 9.98
N ALA A 79 35.93 -16.23 11.25
CA ALA A 79 36.33 -17.57 11.64
C ALA A 79 35.27 -18.16 12.59
N GLU A 80 34.77 -19.35 12.29
CA GLU A 80 33.75 -20.05 13.08
C GLU A 80 34.32 -20.55 14.42
N ASP A 81 35.62 -20.82 14.47
CA ASP A 81 36.38 -21.31 15.62
C ASP A 81 37.02 -20.17 16.43
N ALA A 82 36.63 -18.91 16.21
CA ALA A 82 37.27 -17.74 16.84
C ALA A 82 37.33 -17.81 18.37
N ALA A 83 36.26 -18.30 19.03
CA ALA A 83 36.25 -18.47 20.48
C ALA A 83 37.17 -19.62 20.95
N GLU A 84 37.15 -20.74 20.23
CA GLU A 84 38.02 -21.89 20.48
C GLU A 84 39.49 -21.53 20.33
N SER A 85 39.85 -20.89 19.23
CA SER A 85 41.20 -20.45 18.91
C SER A 85 41.74 -19.44 19.93
N ALA A 86 40.89 -18.57 20.47
CA ALA A 86 41.27 -17.65 21.55
C ALA A 86 41.56 -18.40 22.86
N VAL A 87 40.72 -19.37 23.24
CA VAL A 87 40.93 -20.18 24.44
C VAL A 87 42.19 -21.03 24.30
N GLN A 88 42.39 -21.69 23.16
CA GLN A 88 43.60 -22.47 22.88
C GLN A 88 44.86 -21.60 22.94
N SER A 89 44.80 -20.39 22.37
CA SER A 89 45.89 -19.41 22.46
C SER A 89 46.19 -19.04 23.91
N SER A 90 45.16 -18.83 24.74
CA SER A 90 45.34 -18.46 26.16
C SER A 90 46.08 -19.55 26.95
N LEU A 91 45.79 -20.83 26.70
CA LEU A 91 46.46 -21.96 27.35
C LEU A 91 47.92 -22.07 26.91
N GLU A 92 48.19 -21.95 25.60
CA GLU A 92 49.55 -22.01 25.06
C GLU A 92 50.42 -20.82 25.54
N LEU A 93 49.82 -19.64 25.72
CA LEU A 93 50.49 -18.47 26.32
C LEU A 93 50.88 -18.71 27.80
N ILE A 94 50.00 -19.34 28.58
CA ILE A 94 50.30 -19.68 29.99
C ILE A 94 51.40 -20.74 30.07
N GLU A 95 51.37 -21.74 29.19
CA GLU A 95 52.44 -22.75 29.11
C GLU A 95 53.79 -22.13 28.73
N LEU A 96 53.81 -21.19 27.79
CA LEU A 96 55.02 -20.46 27.40
C LEU A 96 55.62 -19.72 28.61
N ALA A 97 54.79 -19.01 29.38
CA ALA A 97 55.24 -18.32 30.59
C ALA A 97 55.79 -19.29 31.64
N ALA A 98 55.20 -20.48 31.77
CA ALA A 98 55.67 -21.52 32.68
C ALA A 98 57.01 -22.17 32.24
N LYS A 99 57.22 -22.37 30.93
CA LYS A 99 58.43 -22.99 30.33
C LYS A 99 59.64 -22.03 30.24
N SER A 100 59.43 -20.72 30.37
CA SER A 100 60.49 -19.69 30.33
C SER A 100 61.55 -19.80 31.45
N LYS A 101 61.30 -20.63 32.48
CA LYS A 101 62.25 -20.95 33.56
C LYS A 101 63.62 -21.49 33.08
N ALA A 102 63.71 -22.02 31.86
CA ALA A 102 64.88 -22.78 31.43
C ALA A 102 66.04 -21.95 30.82
N LYS A 103 65.84 -20.67 30.45
CA LYS A 103 66.89 -19.86 29.77
C LYS A 103 66.96 -18.37 30.14
N SER A 104 66.04 -17.82 30.94
CA SER A 104 65.98 -16.40 31.32
C SER A 104 66.14 -16.21 32.83
N ARG A 105 66.88 -15.17 33.28
CA ARG A 105 66.96 -14.77 34.70
C ARG A 105 65.66 -14.12 35.22
N LEU A 106 64.76 -13.68 34.33
CA LEU A 106 63.46 -13.11 34.68
C LEU A 106 62.33 -14.10 34.36
N VAL A 107 61.54 -14.43 35.37
CA VAL A 107 60.36 -15.31 35.25
C VAL A 107 59.12 -14.43 35.22
N PHE A 108 58.51 -14.31 34.04
CA PHE A 108 57.23 -13.61 33.89
C PHE A 108 56.07 -14.53 34.26
N LYS A 109 55.09 -13.95 34.96
CA LYS A 109 53.79 -14.58 35.16
C LYS A 109 52.75 -13.82 34.34
N LEU A 110 51.89 -14.54 33.64
CA LEU A 110 50.84 -13.95 32.81
C LEU A 110 49.47 -14.10 33.44
N ARG A 111 48.62 -13.08 33.31
CA ARG A 111 47.19 -13.18 33.57
C ARG A 111 46.44 -12.87 32.28
N ILE A 112 45.45 -13.69 31.94
CA ILE A 112 44.75 -13.62 30.64
C ILE A 112 43.25 -13.55 30.85
N GLY A 113 42.57 -12.72 30.06
CA GLY A 113 41.12 -12.61 30.01
C GLY A 113 40.61 -12.81 28.59
N VAL A 114 39.58 -13.64 28.42
CA VAL A 114 38.98 -13.93 27.10
C VAL A 114 37.47 -13.72 27.15
N ALA A 115 36.92 -12.95 26.20
CA ALA A 115 35.48 -12.70 26.12
C ALA A 115 34.98 -12.60 24.68
N THR A 116 33.79 -13.15 24.43
CA THR A 116 33.12 -13.16 23.12
C THR A 116 31.84 -12.35 23.20
N SER A 117 31.63 -11.44 22.25
CA SER A 117 30.42 -10.62 22.15
C SER A 117 30.26 -10.04 20.74
N LEU A 118 29.08 -9.48 20.47
CA LEU A 118 28.84 -8.62 19.31
C LEU A 118 29.65 -7.33 19.44
N VAL A 119 30.39 -7.00 18.40
CA VAL A 119 31.10 -5.73 18.27
C VAL A 119 30.71 -5.06 16.95
N VAL A 120 30.93 -3.76 16.90
CA VAL A 120 30.83 -2.95 15.68
C VAL A 120 32.25 -2.65 15.21
N PHE A 121 32.52 -3.01 13.95
CA PHE A 121 33.77 -2.65 13.27
C PHE A 121 33.59 -1.37 12.48
N SER A 122 34.59 -0.50 12.46
CA SER A 122 34.69 0.58 11.48
C SER A 122 35.55 0.13 10.30
N SER A 123 35.16 0.47 9.08
CA SER A 123 35.99 0.19 7.89
C SER A 123 37.13 1.19 7.68
N GLU A 124 37.14 2.31 8.41
CA GLU A 124 38.08 3.44 8.18
C GLU A 124 39.11 3.63 9.31
N GLY A 125 39.02 2.85 10.39
CA GLY A 125 40.02 2.81 11.45
C GLY A 125 39.95 1.47 12.16
N ASN A 126 41.08 1.00 12.70
CA ASN A 126 41.16 -0.24 13.48
C ASN A 126 40.31 -0.21 14.79
N GLU A 127 39.36 0.71 14.94
CA GLU A 127 38.53 0.86 16.12
C GLU A 127 37.48 -0.25 16.19
N ILE A 128 37.55 -1.03 17.26
CA ILE A 128 36.63 -2.10 17.58
C ILE A 128 35.84 -1.66 18.82
N ILE A 129 34.54 -1.40 18.64
CA ILE A 129 33.67 -0.93 19.72
C ILE A 129 32.67 -2.04 20.06
N GLY A 130 32.71 -2.50 21.30
CA GLY A 130 31.77 -3.49 21.81
C GLY A 130 32.15 -4.00 23.18
N THR A 131 31.33 -4.87 23.74
CA THR A 131 31.51 -5.33 25.12
C THR A 131 32.62 -6.40 25.25
N ALA A 132 32.99 -7.09 24.18
CA ALA A 132 34.06 -8.10 24.17
C ALA A 132 35.42 -7.58 24.69
N PRO A 133 36.04 -6.52 24.12
CA PRO A 133 37.32 -6.02 24.62
C PRO A 133 37.25 -5.48 26.05
N ILE A 134 36.13 -4.84 26.43
CA ILE A 134 35.91 -4.32 27.79
C ILE A 134 35.88 -5.48 28.78
N LEU A 135 35.11 -6.53 28.49
CA LEU A 135 34.95 -7.68 29.37
C LEU A 135 36.23 -8.51 29.47
N ALA A 136 36.94 -8.73 28.36
CA ALA A 136 38.22 -9.44 28.35
C ALA A 136 39.27 -8.73 29.23
N ALA A 137 39.35 -7.40 29.17
CA ALA A 137 40.24 -6.63 30.03
C ALA A 137 39.87 -6.74 31.52
N ARG A 138 38.57 -6.80 31.85
CA ARG A 138 38.11 -6.99 33.24
C ARG A 138 38.43 -8.39 33.76
N LEU A 139 38.23 -9.42 32.94
CA LEU A 139 38.58 -10.80 33.27
C LEU A 139 40.09 -10.96 33.49
N GLN A 140 40.90 -10.33 32.64
CA GLN A 140 42.34 -10.34 32.77
C GLN A 140 42.79 -9.72 34.11
N ALA A 141 42.13 -8.64 34.56
CA ALA A 141 42.45 -7.99 35.82
C ALA A 141 42.13 -8.88 37.05
N GLU A 142 41.09 -9.71 36.94
CA GLU A 142 40.63 -10.65 37.98
C GLU A 142 41.38 -11.99 37.97
N ALA A 143 42.13 -12.30 36.91
CA ALA A 143 42.81 -13.58 36.76
C ALA A 143 44.05 -13.69 37.67
N ASP A 144 44.18 -14.85 38.34
CA ASP A 144 45.34 -15.18 39.15
C ASP A 144 46.62 -15.26 38.29
N PRO A 145 47.82 -15.07 38.87
CA PRO A 145 49.07 -15.22 38.14
C PRO A 145 49.22 -16.62 37.51
N ASN A 146 49.60 -16.67 36.22
CA ASN A 146 49.63 -17.85 35.37
C ASN A 146 48.27 -18.55 35.21
N SER A 147 47.21 -17.77 35.02
CA SER A 147 45.88 -18.28 34.72
C SER A 147 45.15 -17.46 33.65
N ALA A 148 44.17 -18.11 33.02
CA ALA A 148 43.23 -17.47 32.11
C ALA A 148 41.84 -17.52 32.74
N LEU A 149 41.10 -16.41 32.62
CA LEU A 149 39.68 -16.34 32.89
C LEU A 149 38.91 -16.07 31.61
N VAL A 150 37.79 -16.73 31.48
CA VAL A 150 36.94 -16.75 30.30
C VAL A 150 35.55 -16.30 30.72
N ALA A 151 34.96 -15.37 29.97
CA ALA A 151 33.58 -14.92 30.18
C ALA A 151 32.61 -16.10 30.05
N GLU A 152 31.48 -16.04 30.75
CA GLU A 152 30.35 -16.95 30.56
C GLU A 152 30.04 -17.15 29.06
N SER A 153 29.96 -16.08 28.27
CA SER A 153 29.67 -16.16 26.83
C SER A 153 30.70 -17.00 26.06
N THR A 154 31.99 -16.85 26.35
CA THR A 154 33.04 -17.64 25.70
C THR A 154 33.08 -19.07 26.23
N PHE A 155 32.86 -19.28 27.52
CA PHE A 155 32.74 -20.61 28.13
C PHE A 155 31.61 -21.39 27.47
N GLN A 156 30.43 -20.78 27.32
CA GLN A 156 29.30 -21.39 26.64
C GLN A 156 29.70 -21.82 25.22
N LEU A 157 30.40 -20.97 24.45
CA LEU A 157 30.85 -21.31 23.08
C LEU A 157 31.90 -22.43 22.98
N THR A 158 32.61 -22.75 24.06
CA THR A 158 33.82 -23.60 24.00
C THR A 158 33.84 -24.76 24.99
N ARG A 159 32.84 -24.88 25.88
CA ARG A 159 32.73 -25.94 26.89
C ARG A 159 32.66 -27.37 26.32
N SER A 160 32.29 -27.51 25.05
CA SER A 160 32.24 -28.80 24.35
C SER A 160 33.64 -29.27 23.92
N LYS A 161 34.58 -28.33 23.80
CA LYS A 161 35.95 -28.56 23.30
C LYS A 161 37.04 -28.37 24.34
N PHE A 162 36.74 -27.78 25.49
CA PHE A 162 37.69 -27.60 26.58
C PHE A 162 37.07 -27.96 27.94
N GLN A 163 37.89 -28.50 28.82
CA GLN A 163 37.54 -28.69 30.22
C GLN A 163 37.64 -27.35 30.97
N TYR A 164 36.64 -27.02 31.79
CA TYR A 164 36.58 -25.79 32.58
C TYR A 164 36.30 -26.06 34.05
N SER A 165 36.77 -25.16 34.91
CA SER A 165 36.31 -25.02 36.29
C SER A 165 35.78 -23.61 36.52
N LEU A 166 34.60 -23.46 37.12
CA LEU A 166 34.11 -22.17 37.60
C LEU A 166 35.03 -21.67 38.73
N SER A 167 35.59 -20.48 38.58
CA SER A 167 36.44 -19.86 39.60
C SER A 167 35.59 -19.17 40.67
N ARG A 168 34.74 -18.22 40.26
CA ARG A 168 33.75 -17.51 41.08
C ARG A 168 32.80 -16.71 40.20
N GLU A 169 31.69 -16.23 40.77
CA GLU A 169 30.91 -15.13 40.21
C GLU A 169 31.41 -13.80 40.78
N ALA A 170 31.60 -12.80 39.93
CA ALA A 170 32.08 -11.48 40.36
C ALA A 170 31.29 -10.35 39.69
N LYS A 171 31.00 -9.29 40.47
CA LYS A 171 30.44 -8.05 39.93
C LYS A 171 31.57 -7.21 39.34
N LEU A 172 31.69 -7.21 38.02
CA LEU A 172 32.72 -6.46 37.30
C LEU A 172 32.31 -4.99 37.10
N LYS A 173 33.26 -4.07 37.21
CA LYS A 173 33.01 -2.62 37.04
C LYS A 173 32.38 -2.33 35.66
N GLY A 174 31.17 -1.75 35.68
CA GLY A 174 30.39 -1.41 34.47
C GLY A 174 29.37 -2.47 34.04
N PHE A 175 29.20 -3.54 34.81
CA PHE A 175 28.19 -4.58 34.61
C PHE A 175 27.31 -4.68 35.87
N ASP A 176 25.99 -4.64 35.70
CA ASP A 176 25.04 -4.57 36.81
C ASP A 176 24.81 -5.92 37.49
N GLU A 177 24.94 -7.01 36.72
CA GLU A 177 24.79 -8.40 37.16
C GLU A 177 26.14 -9.08 37.42
N PRO A 178 26.24 -9.97 38.43
CA PRO A 178 27.41 -10.82 38.62
C PRO A 178 27.68 -11.71 37.39
N ILE A 179 28.94 -11.81 36.96
CA ILE A 179 29.37 -12.61 35.80
C ILE A 179 30.18 -13.81 36.29
N GLY A 180 29.87 -15.00 35.78
CA GLY A 180 30.65 -16.22 36.01
C GLY A 180 32.03 -16.15 35.36
N LEU A 181 33.09 -16.38 36.14
CA LEU A 181 34.48 -16.38 35.68
C LEU A 181 34.98 -17.83 35.56
N TRP A 182 35.21 -18.29 34.32
CA TRP A 182 35.56 -19.69 34.05
C TRP A 182 37.05 -19.84 33.74
N ARG A 183 37.67 -20.89 34.29
CA ARG A 183 39.09 -21.20 34.03
C ARG A 183 39.20 -22.41 33.11
N PRO A 184 39.79 -22.27 31.90
CA PRO A 184 40.06 -23.40 31.02
C PRO A 184 41.21 -24.26 31.58
N GLN A 185 41.10 -25.58 31.47
CA GLN A 185 42.04 -26.56 32.02
C GLN A 185 42.78 -27.36 30.93
N GLY A 186 42.15 -27.59 29.77
CA GLY A 186 42.74 -28.36 28.66
C GLY A 186 41.71 -28.66 27.57
N ARG A 187 42.15 -29.12 26.39
CA ARG A 187 41.28 -29.45 25.25
C ARG A 187 40.71 -30.87 25.36
N LEU A 188 39.47 -31.07 24.94
CA LEU A 188 38.78 -32.36 24.79
C LEU A 188 39.03 -32.89 23.36
N GLU A 189 39.19 -34.20 23.17
CA GLU A 189 39.46 -34.81 21.85
C GLU A 189 38.16 -34.91 21.00
N GLU A 190 38.20 -34.52 19.70
CA GLU A 190 37.07 -34.63 18.74
C GLU A 190 37.49 -35.27 17.40
N PRO A 191 36.61 -36.10 16.75
CA PRO A 191 36.79 -36.65 15.41
C PRO A 191 36.17 -35.78 14.28
N PRO A 192 36.53 -35.96 12.98
CA PRO A 192 36.26 -34.99 11.91
C PRO A 192 35.17 -35.39 10.88
N GLY A 193 34.39 -34.41 10.40
CA GLY A 193 33.78 -34.39 9.05
C GLY A 193 32.32 -33.91 8.95
N GLY A 194 32.01 -32.97 8.03
CA GLY A 194 30.64 -32.49 7.77
C GLY A 194 30.26 -32.35 6.30
N ALA A 195 29.13 -32.97 5.92
CA ALA A 195 28.56 -33.01 4.56
C ALA A 195 27.33 -32.08 4.35
N LEU A 196 27.12 -31.68 3.09
CA LEU A 196 26.13 -30.69 2.58
C LEU A 196 24.69 -31.26 2.41
N PRO A 197 23.62 -30.45 2.58
CA PRO A 197 22.25 -30.80 2.19
C PRO A 197 21.91 -30.72 0.69
N GLN A 198 21.29 -31.78 0.15
CA GLN A 198 20.46 -31.79 -1.07
C GLN A 198 18.98 -31.59 -0.68
N ASP A 199 18.31 -30.52 -1.13
CA ASP A 199 17.05 -30.08 -0.51
C ASP A 199 15.90 -29.64 -1.46
N LEU A 200 16.00 -29.87 -2.77
CA LEU A 200 15.01 -29.31 -3.71
C LEU A 200 13.75 -30.16 -3.95
N ASN A 201 13.64 -31.40 -3.46
CA ASN A 201 12.54 -32.33 -3.79
C ASN A 201 12.01 -33.21 -2.62
N ARG A 202 12.13 -32.77 -1.36
CA ARG A 202 11.67 -33.59 -0.22
C ARG A 202 10.13 -33.58 -0.09
N PRO A 203 9.46 -34.75 0.05
CA PRO A 203 8.01 -34.81 0.20
C PRO A 203 7.56 -34.15 1.51
N ILE A 204 6.37 -33.55 1.50
CA ILE A 204 5.77 -33.01 2.73
C ILE A 204 5.47 -34.15 3.73
N ARG A 205 5.50 -33.85 5.04
CA ARG A 205 5.23 -34.79 6.13
C ARG A 205 4.14 -34.26 7.03
N GLY A 206 3.23 -35.14 7.48
CA GLY A 206 2.22 -34.81 8.49
C GLY A 206 1.13 -33.87 8.02
N ARG A 207 0.92 -33.77 6.71
CA ARG A 207 -0.10 -32.92 6.06
C ARG A 207 -1.04 -33.73 5.16
N GLU A 208 -1.13 -35.03 5.41
CA GLU A 208 -1.90 -35.97 4.59
C GLU A 208 -3.39 -35.65 4.62
N LYS A 209 -3.92 -35.23 5.78
CA LYS A 209 -5.34 -34.85 5.94
C LYS A 209 -5.69 -33.64 5.09
N GLU A 210 -4.87 -32.59 5.17
CA GLU A 210 -5.05 -31.35 4.44
C GLU A 210 -4.88 -31.57 2.93
N LEU A 211 -3.88 -32.35 2.51
CA LEU A 211 -3.71 -32.76 1.12
C LEU A 211 -4.91 -33.54 0.59
N THR A 212 -5.46 -34.48 1.38
CA THR A 212 -6.67 -35.22 0.98
C THR A 212 -7.88 -34.29 0.86
N ALA A 213 -8.03 -33.29 1.74
CA ALA A 213 -9.09 -32.30 1.63
C ALA A 213 -8.97 -31.48 0.34
N LEU A 214 -7.76 -31.00 0.01
CA LEU A 214 -7.49 -30.27 -1.23
C LEU A 214 -7.74 -31.14 -2.48
N SER A 215 -7.31 -32.40 -2.47
CA SER A 215 -7.57 -33.34 -3.57
C SER A 215 -9.06 -33.60 -3.78
N LYS A 216 -9.84 -33.78 -2.70
CA LYS A 216 -11.30 -33.94 -2.80
C LYS A 216 -11.99 -32.69 -3.37
N ALA A 217 -11.55 -31.51 -2.94
CA ALA A 217 -12.10 -30.26 -3.47
C ALA A 217 -11.79 -30.07 -4.96
N TRP A 218 -10.61 -30.50 -5.40
CA TRP A 218 -10.25 -30.50 -6.82
C TRP A 218 -11.07 -31.49 -7.63
N GLU A 219 -11.26 -32.72 -7.14
CA GLU A 219 -12.15 -33.70 -7.78
C GLU A 219 -13.58 -33.17 -7.93
N ALA A 220 -14.09 -32.48 -6.90
CA ALA A 220 -15.40 -31.83 -6.95
C ALA A 220 -15.45 -30.69 -7.98
N ALA A 221 -14.41 -29.84 -8.03
CA ALA A 221 -14.30 -28.77 -9.01
C ALA A 221 -14.24 -29.31 -10.44
N CYS A 222 -13.47 -30.37 -10.71
CA CYS A 222 -13.47 -31.07 -11.99
C CYS A 222 -14.86 -31.62 -12.37
N GLY A 223 -15.68 -31.97 -11.39
CA GLY A 223 -17.09 -32.37 -11.57
C GLY A 223 -18.08 -31.22 -11.73
N GLY A 224 -17.61 -29.97 -11.85
CA GLY A 224 -18.44 -28.76 -12.00
C GLY A 224 -18.87 -28.10 -10.69
N ASN A 225 -18.46 -28.64 -9.54
CA ASN A 225 -18.73 -28.06 -8.21
C ASN A 225 -17.49 -27.36 -7.68
N GLY A 226 -17.13 -26.24 -8.29
CA GLY A 226 -15.99 -25.44 -7.86
C GLY A 226 -16.20 -24.80 -6.48
N SER A 227 -15.09 -24.36 -5.89
CA SER A 227 -15.10 -23.79 -4.54
C SER A 227 -13.86 -22.93 -4.28
N ALA A 228 -13.87 -22.20 -3.17
CA ALA A 228 -12.73 -21.45 -2.68
C ALA A 228 -12.35 -21.90 -1.26
N ILE A 229 -11.05 -22.16 -1.05
CA ILE A 229 -10.49 -22.67 0.20
C ILE A 229 -9.42 -21.71 0.71
N ALA A 230 -9.49 -21.36 1.99
CA ALA A 230 -8.47 -20.60 2.69
C ALA A 230 -7.58 -21.51 3.55
N LEU A 231 -6.28 -21.51 3.28
CA LEU A 231 -5.24 -22.11 4.12
C LEU A 231 -4.71 -21.05 5.09
N VAL A 232 -5.08 -21.16 6.37
CA VAL A 232 -4.75 -20.16 7.40
C VAL A 232 -3.71 -20.71 8.36
N GLY A 233 -2.73 -19.90 8.75
CA GLY A 233 -1.77 -20.27 9.80
C GLY A 233 -0.55 -19.36 9.88
N GLU A 234 0.32 -19.60 10.86
CA GLU A 234 1.49 -18.77 11.14
C GLU A 234 2.57 -18.79 10.04
N ALA A 235 3.49 -17.82 10.08
CA ALA A 235 4.63 -17.78 9.16
C ALA A 235 5.56 -18.99 9.41
N GLY A 236 5.94 -19.71 8.34
CA GLY A 236 6.79 -20.91 8.47
C GLY A 236 6.04 -22.21 8.83
N ILE A 237 4.71 -22.18 8.95
CA ILE A 237 3.87 -23.36 9.26
C ILE A 237 3.73 -24.39 8.11
N GLY A 238 4.19 -24.02 6.90
CA GLY A 238 4.21 -24.89 5.72
C GLY A 238 3.13 -24.63 4.66
N LYS A 239 2.39 -23.51 4.71
CA LYS A 239 1.34 -23.13 3.74
C LYS A 239 1.78 -23.26 2.27
N SER A 240 2.81 -22.54 1.85
CA SER A 240 3.31 -22.58 0.46
C SER A 240 3.88 -23.95 0.07
N LYS A 241 4.47 -24.70 1.03
CA LYS A 241 4.97 -26.06 0.79
C LYS A 241 3.83 -27.05 0.53
N LEU A 242 2.73 -26.93 1.28
CA LEU A 242 1.51 -27.71 1.09
C LEU A 242 0.90 -27.47 -0.29
N MET A 243 0.83 -26.22 -0.72
CA MET A 243 0.31 -25.88 -2.05
C MET A 243 1.20 -26.37 -3.18
N ARG A 244 2.52 -26.26 -3.02
CA ARG A 244 3.48 -26.78 -4.01
C ARG A 244 3.37 -28.30 -4.14
N GLU A 245 3.26 -29.01 -3.03
CA GLU A 245 3.02 -30.46 -3.04
C GLU A 245 1.69 -30.79 -3.74
N PHE A 246 0.64 -30.02 -3.45
CA PHE A 246 -0.65 -30.20 -4.10
C PHE A 246 -0.57 -29.96 -5.62
N ALA A 247 0.05 -28.87 -6.07
CA ALA A 247 0.29 -28.58 -7.49
C ALA A 247 1.13 -29.70 -8.16
N ASN A 248 2.14 -30.23 -7.48
CA ASN A 248 2.94 -31.36 -7.97
C ASN A 248 2.11 -32.64 -8.14
N ARG A 249 1.11 -32.90 -7.28
CA ARG A 249 0.18 -34.03 -7.47
C ARG A 249 -0.71 -33.84 -8.69
N LEU A 250 -1.12 -32.59 -8.96
CA LEU A 250 -1.93 -32.24 -10.12
C LEU A 250 -1.14 -32.20 -11.43
N ALA A 251 0.19 -32.13 -11.40
CA ALA A 251 1.04 -32.06 -12.59
C ALA A 251 0.82 -33.20 -13.62
N LYS A 252 0.20 -34.32 -13.20
CA LYS A 252 -0.17 -35.44 -14.07
C LYS A 252 -1.58 -35.33 -14.68
N THR A 253 -2.33 -34.29 -14.34
CA THR A 253 -3.71 -34.03 -14.80
C THR A 253 -3.73 -32.86 -15.77
N GLN A 254 -4.60 -32.88 -16.77
CA GLN A 254 -4.79 -31.74 -17.68
C GLN A 254 -5.61 -30.67 -16.97
N HIS A 255 -4.99 -29.51 -16.70
CA HIS A 255 -5.63 -28.39 -16.01
C HIS A 255 -4.93 -27.08 -16.36
N ASP A 256 -5.63 -25.97 -16.12
CA ASP A 256 -5.05 -24.63 -16.12
C ASP A 256 -4.69 -24.24 -14.68
N SER A 257 -3.57 -23.54 -14.48
CA SER A 257 -3.14 -23.11 -13.15
C SER A 257 -2.50 -21.74 -13.18
N VAL A 258 -2.95 -20.85 -12.31
CA VAL A 258 -2.38 -19.50 -12.17
C VAL A 258 -2.05 -19.22 -10.72
N VAL A 259 -0.84 -18.72 -10.45
CA VAL A 259 -0.36 -18.36 -9.11
C VAL A 259 -0.17 -16.86 -9.03
N PHE A 260 -0.85 -16.24 -8.08
CA PHE A 260 -0.80 -14.83 -7.72
C PHE A 260 -0.06 -14.69 -6.40
N GLN A 261 0.93 -13.79 -6.35
CA GLN A 261 1.67 -13.49 -5.12
C GLN A 261 1.30 -12.09 -4.63
N CYS A 262 0.73 -12.01 -3.43
CA CYS A 262 0.54 -10.73 -2.74
C CYS A 262 1.85 -10.31 -2.05
N ASN A 263 2.15 -9.01 -2.09
CA ASN A 263 3.38 -8.45 -1.55
C ASN A 263 3.08 -7.25 -0.68
N ARG A 264 3.58 -7.27 0.56
CA ARG A 264 3.43 -6.18 1.55
C ARG A 264 3.77 -4.79 0.99
N ARG A 265 4.79 -4.69 0.15
CA ARG A 265 5.25 -3.39 -0.40
C ARG A 265 4.36 -2.85 -1.52
N LEU A 266 3.39 -3.64 -1.96
CA LEU A 266 2.53 -3.40 -3.10
C LEU A 266 1.04 -3.47 -2.71
N GLU A 267 0.73 -3.51 -1.41
CA GLU A 267 -0.64 -3.49 -0.85
C GLU A 267 -1.41 -2.22 -1.26
N SER A 268 -0.70 -1.14 -1.60
CA SER A 268 -1.28 0.11 -2.11
C SER A 268 -1.34 0.17 -3.64
N GLN A 269 -1.20 -0.95 -4.34
CA GLN A 269 -1.32 -1.01 -5.79
C GLN A 269 -2.51 -1.88 -6.18
N PRO A 270 -3.53 -1.29 -6.83
CA PRO A 270 -4.75 -2.03 -7.15
C PRO A 270 -4.48 -3.15 -8.13
N LEU A 271 -5.04 -4.33 -7.86
CA LEU A 271 -4.90 -5.54 -8.66
C LEU A 271 -3.44 -5.92 -8.94
N HIS A 272 -2.50 -5.57 -8.05
CA HIS A 272 -1.07 -5.80 -8.30
C HIS A 272 -0.74 -7.24 -8.72
N PRO A 273 -1.22 -8.30 -8.02
CA PRO A 273 -0.92 -9.68 -8.43
C PRO A 273 -1.45 -10.02 -9.82
N PHE A 274 -2.62 -9.47 -10.19
CA PHE A 274 -3.21 -9.66 -11.51
C PHE A 274 -2.44 -8.91 -12.60
N VAL A 275 -2.00 -7.67 -12.33
CA VAL A 275 -1.13 -6.92 -13.25
C VAL A 275 0.19 -7.65 -13.46
N ALA A 276 0.81 -8.17 -12.40
CA ALA A 276 2.04 -8.97 -12.51
C ALA A 276 1.84 -10.25 -13.34
N PHE A 277 0.67 -10.91 -13.22
CA PHE A 277 0.29 -12.02 -14.08
C PHE A 277 0.21 -11.60 -15.55
N LEU A 278 -0.46 -10.48 -15.85
CA LEU A 278 -0.53 -9.95 -17.21
C LEU A 278 0.86 -9.62 -17.76
N GLU A 279 1.72 -8.97 -16.97
CA GLU A 279 3.09 -8.66 -17.37
C GLU A 279 3.89 -9.92 -17.71
N ALA A 280 3.71 -11.00 -16.95
CA ALA A 280 4.36 -12.28 -17.22
C ALA A 280 3.82 -12.97 -18.48
N VAL A 281 2.51 -12.86 -18.76
CA VAL A 281 1.84 -13.53 -19.88
C VAL A 281 2.00 -12.76 -21.20
N VAL A 282 1.76 -11.45 -21.20
CA VAL A 282 1.75 -10.62 -22.41
C VAL A 282 3.01 -9.76 -22.58
N GLY A 283 3.80 -9.57 -21.52
CA GLY A 283 4.96 -8.69 -21.52
C GLY A 283 4.62 -7.25 -21.14
N THR A 284 5.47 -6.64 -20.31
CA THR A 284 5.29 -5.28 -19.76
C THR A 284 5.14 -4.21 -20.84
N SER A 285 5.85 -4.30 -21.97
CA SER A 285 5.75 -3.29 -23.05
C SER A 285 4.37 -3.28 -23.70
N ILE A 286 3.84 -4.46 -24.04
CA ILE A 286 2.51 -4.60 -24.66
C ILE A 286 1.42 -4.07 -23.73
N LEU A 287 1.54 -4.37 -22.44
CA LEU A 287 0.58 -3.94 -21.43
C LEU A 287 0.58 -2.41 -21.24
N ARG A 288 1.76 -1.79 -21.29
CA ARG A 288 1.92 -0.33 -21.09
C ARG A 288 1.58 0.50 -22.33
N ASP A 289 1.81 -0.04 -23.52
CA ASP A 289 1.53 0.64 -24.80
C ASP A 289 0.03 0.77 -25.10
N GLY A 290 -0.83 0.03 -24.40
CA GLY A 290 -2.29 0.07 -24.60
C GLY A 290 -2.77 -0.52 -25.93
N ASN A 291 -1.93 -1.32 -26.61
CA ASN A 291 -2.26 -1.88 -27.92
C ASN A 291 -3.15 -3.12 -27.81
N ALA A 292 -4.47 -2.95 -28.01
CA ALA A 292 -5.48 -4.00 -27.91
C ALA A 292 -5.21 -5.21 -28.83
N ILE A 293 -4.74 -4.99 -30.05
CA ILE A 293 -4.46 -6.06 -31.01
C ILE A 293 -3.28 -6.91 -30.53
N ALA A 294 -2.19 -6.27 -30.10
CA ALA A 294 -1.02 -6.96 -29.57
C ALA A 294 -1.35 -7.72 -28.28
N PHE A 295 -2.15 -7.12 -27.40
CA PHE A 295 -2.61 -7.73 -26.16
C PHE A 295 -3.46 -8.99 -26.41
N LEU A 296 -4.49 -8.90 -27.25
CA LEU A 296 -5.34 -10.05 -27.61
C LEU A 296 -4.53 -11.16 -28.30
N LYS A 297 -3.60 -10.80 -29.19
CA LYS A 297 -2.72 -11.77 -29.85
C LYS A 297 -1.83 -12.51 -28.84
N ALA A 298 -1.28 -11.81 -27.86
CA ALA A 298 -0.46 -12.40 -26.81
C ALA A 298 -1.29 -13.28 -25.86
N LEU A 299 -2.51 -12.91 -25.50
CA LEU A 299 -3.38 -13.76 -24.68
C LEU A 299 -3.74 -15.08 -25.39
N ARG A 300 -4.02 -15.04 -26.70
CA ARG A 300 -4.35 -16.23 -27.50
C ARG A 300 -3.23 -17.27 -27.50
N THR A 301 -1.96 -16.89 -27.38
CA THR A 301 -0.86 -17.87 -27.31
C THR A 301 -0.89 -18.70 -26.01
N THR A 302 -1.62 -18.23 -25.00
CA THR A 302 -1.86 -18.94 -23.73
C THR A 302 -3.21 -19.68 -23.68
N GLY A 303 -3.93 -19.74 -24.81
CA GLY A 303 -5.25 -20.35 -24.90
C GLY A 303 -6.39 -19.51 -24.32
N ARG A 304 -6.12 -18.28 -23.88
CA ARG A 304 -7.11 -17.38 -23.28
C ARG A 304 -7.76 -16.51 -24.35
N GLU A 305 -9.07 -16.64 -24.50
CA GLU A 305 -9.89 -15.77 -25.35
C GLU A 305 -10.64 -14.73 -24.52
N LEU A 306 -10.72 -13.51 -25.06
CA LEU A 306 -11.36 -12.36 -24.41
C LEU A 306 -12.05 -11.51 -25.49
N SER A 307 -13.18 -10.89 -25.15
CA SER A 307 -13.84 -9.92 -26.03
C SER A 307 -13.00 -8.64 -26.20
N GLU A 308 -13.21 -7.92 -27.30
CA GLU A 308 -12.54 -6.63 -27.51
C GLU A 308 -12.89 -5.61 -26.43
N ALA A 309 -14.15 -5.60 -25.95
CA ALA A 309 -14.60 -4.74 -24.87
C ALA A 309 -13.84 -5.01 -23.56
N SER A 310 -13.77 -6.28 -23.11
CA SER A 310 -13.05 -6.63 -21.88
C SER A 310 -11.54 -6.41 -22.01
N ALA A 311 -10.96 -6.60 -23.20
CA ALA A 311 -9.56 -6.25 -23.46
C ALA A 311 -9.31 -4.74 -23.36
N ALA A 312 -10.21 -3.93 -23.92
CA ALA A 312 -10.15 -2.47 -23.82
C ALA A 312 -10.27 -2.00 -22.37
N THR A 313 -11.17 -2.60 -21.58
CA THR A 313 -11.31 -2.31 -20.14
C THR A 313 -10.02 -2.62 -19.38
N ILE A 314 -9.44 -3.81 -19.55
CA ILE A 314 -8.17 -4.18 -18.88
C ILE A 314 -7.05 -3.21 -19.29
N LEU A 315 -6.91 -2.91 -20.59
CA LEU A 315 -5.85 -2.01 -21.07
C LEU A 315 -6.05 -0.57 -20.59
N SER A 316 -7.29 -0.08 -20.48
CA SER A 316 -7.56 1.23 -19.91
C SER A 316 -7.14 1.35 -18.44
N PHE A 317 -7.13 0.22 -17.72
CA PHE A 317 -6.64 0.12 -16.34
C PHE A 317 -5.11 -0.03 -16.26
N THR A 318 -4.49 -0.82 -17.14
CA THR A 318 -3.06 -1.17 -17.05
C THR A 318 -2.10 -0.28 -17.85
N ALA A 319 -2.57 0.37 -18.92
CA ALA A 319 -1.72 1.17 -19.79
C ALA A 319 -1.08 2.34 -19.02
N GLU A 320 0.15 2.70 -19.39
CA GLU A 320 0.77 3.90 -18.84
C GLU A 320 -0.01 5.11 -19.36
N GLN A 321 -0.78 5.73 -18.46
CA GLN A 321 -1.35 7.05 -18.67
C GLN A 321 -0.17 8.02 -18.84
N LYS A 322 0.29 8.22 -20.08
CA LYS A 322 1.32 9.20 -20.42
C LYS A 322 0.80 10.57 -20.00
N SER A 323 1.16 10.98 -18.78
CA SER A 323 0.99 12.31 -18.18
C SER A 323 0.25 13.30 -19.10
N SER A 324 -1.08 13.16 -19.20
CA SER A 324 -1.93 14.27 -19.57
C SER A 324 -1.98 15.16 -18.33
N ASN A 325 -1.12 16.18 -18.29
CA ASN A 325 -0.97 17.20 -17.23
C ASN A 325 -1.34 16.78 -15.79
N PRO A 326 -0.37 16.66 -14.85
CA PRO A 326 -0.66 16.42 -13.42
C PRO A 326 -1.75 17.36 -12.90
N GLY A 327 -2.89 16.82 -12.46
CA GLY A 327 -4.04 17.61 -11.96
C GLY A 327 -5.37 17.46 -12.68
N GLN A 328 -5.52 16.52 -13.61
CA GLN A 328 -6.78 16.24 -14.31
C GLN A 328 -7.47 14.98 -13.75
N ILE A 329 -7.95 15.07 -12.51
CA ILE A 329 -8.69 13.98 -11.87
C ILE A 329 -10.18 14.26 -12.03
N ARG A 330 -10.93 13.27 -12.55
CA ARG A 330 -12.38 13.36 -12.81
C ARG A 330 -13.13 13.65 -11.52
N THR A 331 -13.89 14.74 -11.47
CA THR A 331 -14.72 15.09 -10.28
C THR A 331 -16.16 14.60 -10.38
N THR A 332 -16.52 13.94 -11.48
CA THR A 332 -17.92 13.78 -11.89
C THR A 332 -18.37 12.32 -11.85
N ASP A 333 -17.41 11.39 -11.86
CA ASP A 333 -17.54 10.03 -11.33
C ASP A 333 -16.45 9.82 -10.25
N LEU A 334 -16.60 10.54 -9.13
CA LEU A 334 -15.65 10.48 -8.01
C LEU A 334 -15.53 9.05 -7.46
N SER A 335 -16.60 8.26 -7.53
CA SER A 335 -16.57 6.88 -7.03
C SER A 335 -15.74 5.95 -7.93
N GLY A 336 -15.79 6.16 -9.26
CA GLY A 336 -15.19 5.28 -10.24
C GLY A 336 -15.69 3.84 -10.16
N ARG A 337 -16.84 3.63 -9.51
CA ARG A 337 -17.33 2.32 -9.09
C ARG A 337 -17.75 1.46 -10.28
N ALA A 338 -18.37 2.07 -11.29
CA ALA A 338 -18.73 1.38 -12.53
C ALA A 338 -17.50 0.85 -13.25
N PHE A 339 -16.51 1.72 -13.48
CA PHE A 339 -15.24 1.33 -14.10
C PHE A 339 -14.50 0.25 -13.29
N ARG A 340 -14.43 0.40 -11.96
CA ARG A 340 -13.86 -0.61 -11.04
C ARG A 340 -14.53 -1.96 -11.23
N GLN A 341 -15.86 -1.98 -11.30
CA GLN A 341 -16.65 -3.20 -11.49
C GLN A 341 -16.42 -3.83 -12.87
N GLU A 342 -16.36 -3.01 -13.93
CA GLU A 342 -16.05 -3.48 -15.28
C GLU A 342 -14.65 -4.12 -15.36
N VAL A 343 -13.65 -3.52 -14.70
CA VAL A 343 -12.28 -4.07 -14.63
C VAL A 343 -12.28 -5.40 -13.88
N ILE A 344 -12.97 -5.48 -12.74
CA ILE A 344 -13.09 -6.73 -11.97
C ILE A 344 -13.78 -7.82 -12.79
N GLU A 345 -14.86 -7.49 -13.50
CA GLU A 345 -15.58 -8.44 -14.34
C GLU A 345 -14.72 -8.93 -15.51
N ALA A 346 -14.04 -8.02 -16.20
CA ALA A 346 -13.12 -8.36 -17.28
C ALA A 346 -11.96 -9.23 -16.80
N ALA A 347 -11.39 -8.94 -15.64
CA ALA A 347 -10.34 -9.75 -15.02
C ALA A 347 -10.86 -11.14 -14.62
N ALA A 348 -12.05 -11.21 -13.99
CA ALA A 348 -12.66 -12.48 -13.61
C ALA A 348 -12.94 -13.36 -14.83
N HIS A 349 -13.48 -12.78 -15.92
CA HIS A 349 -13.66 -13.46 -17.19
C HIS A 349 -12.34 -13.98 -17.77
N LEU A 350 -11.28 -13.18 -17.79
CA LEU A 350 -9.97 -13.62 -18.31
C LEU A 350 -9.39 -14.82 -17.53
N LEU A 351 -9.60 -14.84 -16.21
CA LEU A 351 -9.09 -15.91 -15.35
C LEU A 351 -9.92 -17.20 -15.42
N THR A 352 -11.20 -17.09 -15.81
CA THR A 352 -12.15 -18.21 -15.86
C THR A 352 -12.48 -18.68 -17.28
N CYS A 353 -12.06 -17.98 -18.33
CA CYS A 353 -12.45 -18.30 -19.71
C CYS A 353 -12.11 -19.73 -20.16
N ASN A 354 -11.01 -20.31 -19.67
CA ASN A 354 -10.64 -21.70 -19.93
C ASN A 354 -11.55 -22.72 -19.22
N ALA A 355 -12.05 -22.36 -18.02
CA ALA A 355 -12.97 -23.20 -17.25
C ALA A 355 -14.32 -23.34 -17.93
N SER A 356 -14.77 -22.29 -18.62
CA SER A 356 -16.00 -22.26 -19.40
C SER A 356 -15.99 -23.18 -20.64
N VAL A 357 -14.82 -23.72 -21.03
CA VAL A 357 -14.61 -24.52 -22.25
C VAL A 357 -14.12 -25.95 -21.93
N VAL A 358 -14.38 -26.46 -20.71
CA VAL A 358 -14.12 -27.86 -20.24
C VAL A 358 -12.74 -28.11 -19.58
N THR A 359 -11.87 -27.12 -19.38
CA THR A 359 -10.59 -27.33 -18.66
C THR A 359 -10.67 -26.87 -17.20
N PRO A 360 -10.55 -27.75 -16.19
CA PRO A 360 -10.55 -27.33 -14.79
C PRO A 360 -9.42 -26.33 -14.50
N THR A 361 -9.72 -25.26 -13.75
CA THR A 361 -8.77 -24.18 -13.46
C THR A 361 -8.46 -24.09 -11.96
N LEU A 362 -7.18 -24.11 -11.61
CA LEU A 362 -6.68 -23.84 -10.27
C LEU A 362 -6.16 -22.40 -10.17
N LEU A 363 -6.84 -21.56 -9.39
CA LEU A 363 -6.40 -20.20 -9.09
C LEU A 363 -5.81 -20.15 -7.69
N VAL A 364 -4.56 -19.74 -7.59
CA VAL A 364 -3.81 -19.70 -6.34
C VAL A 364 -3.49 -18.26 -5.97
N PHE A 365 -3.85 -17.84 -4.76
CA PHE A 365 -3.49 -16.54 -4.19
C PHE A 365 -2.64 -16.73 -2.94
N GLU A 366 -1.33 -16.47 -3.05
CA GLU A 366 -0.43 -16.53 -1.92
C GLU A 366 -0.42 -15.24 -1.12
N ASP A 367 -0.37 -15.39 0.21
CA ASP A 367 -0.06 -14.29 1.13
C ASP A 367 -1.15 -13.17 1.13
N VAL A 368 -2.42 -13.55 1.03
CA VAL A 368 -3.60 -12.67 0.84
C VAL A 368 -3.84 -11.64 1.96
N HIS A 369 -3.21 -11.82 3.12
CA HIS A 369 -3.22 -10.80 4.16
C HIS A 369 -2.59 -9.47 3.70
N TRP A 370 -1.76 -9.48 2.64
CA TRP A 370 -1.22 -8.29 1.96
C TRP A 370 -1.90 -7.97 0.62
N ALA A 371 -3.05 -8.57 0.30
CA ALA A 371 -3.81 -8.23 -0.90
C ALA A 371 -4.38 -6.81 -0.79
N ASP A 372 -4.35 -6.07 -1.90
CA ASP A 372 -5.07 -4.80 -2.05
C ASP A 372 -6.60 -5.02 -2.13
N GLY A 373 -7.37 -3.97 -1.94
CA GLY A 373 -8.83 -4.05 -1.87
C GLY A 373 -9.46 -4.53 -3.17
N MET A 374 -8.97 -4.09 -4.32
CA MET A 374 -9.48 -4.56 -5.62
C MET A 374 -9.14 -6.03 -5.87
N THR A 375 -7.98 -6.52 -5.41
CA THR A 375 -7.66 -7.96 -5.47
C THR A 375 -8.61 -8.79 -4.62
N VAL A 376 -8.98 -8.31 -3.42
CA VAL A 376 -9.98 -8.98 -2.57
C VAL A 376 -11.35 -9.02 -3.27
N GLU A 377 -11.78 -7.91 -3.89
CA GLU A 377 -13.04 -7.88 -4.66
C GLU A 377 -13.02 -8.81 -5.88
N LEU A 378 -11.90 -8.89 -6.60
CA LEU A 378 -11.71 -9.86 -7.68
C LEU A 378 -11.81 -11.30 -7.15
N MET A 379 -11.20 -11.60 -5.99
CA MET A 379 -11.32 -12.92 -5.36
C MET A 379 -12.77 -13.25 -4.98
N ASP A 380 -13.51 -12.29 -4.44
CA ASP A 380 -14.92 -12.45 -4.07
C ASP A 380 -15.80 -12.69 -5.31
N ARG A 381 -15.53 -11.98 -6.41
CA ARG A 381 -16.18 -12.23 -7.71
C ARG A 381 -15.85 -13.60 -8.27
N LEU A 382 -14.57 -13.99 -8.25
CA LEU A 382 -14.11 -15.30 -8.70
C LEU A 382 -14.73 -16.44 -7.86
N GLY A 383 -14.86 -16.28 -6.54
CA GLY A 383 -15.50 -17.28 -5.69
C GLY A 383 -16.98 -17.45 -6.01
N SER A 384 -17.67 -16.36 -6.33
CA SER A 384 -19.06 -16.42 -6.80
C SER A 384 -19.18 -17.22 -8.11
N LEU A 385 -18.26 -17.00 -9.05
CA LEU A 385 -18.21 -17.75 -10.32
C LEU A 385 -17.78 -19.21 -10.16
N ALA A 386 -16.92 -19.51 -9.18
CA ALA A 386 -16.43 -20.86 -8.93
C ALA A 386 -17.55 -21.84 -8.56
N HIS A 387 -18.68 -21.36 -8.03
CA HIS A 387 -19.84 -22.23 -7.76
C HIS A 387 -20.50 -22.81 -9.02
N GLU A 388 -20.30 -22.17 -10.17
CA GLU A 388 -20.95 -22.54 -11.44
C GLU A 388 -19.94 -23.05 -12.49
N LEU A 389 -18.64 -22.96 -12.20
CA LEU A 389 -17.55 -23.30 -13.11
C LEU A 389 -16.60 -24.33 -12.49
N PRO A 390 -15.85 -25.11 -13.29
CA PRO A 390 -14.86 -26.05 -12.78
C PRO A 390 -13.59 -25.33 -12.30
N VAL A 391 -13.73 -24.46 -11.30
CA VAL A 391 -12.67 -23.61 -10.74
C VAL A 391 -12.46 -23.94 -9.28
N LEU A 392 -11.20 -24.19 -8.90
CA LEU A 392 -10.77 -24.25 -7.51
C LEU A 392 -9.91 -23.03 -7.19
N ILE A 393 -10.31 -22.26 -6.18
CA ILE A 393 -9.54 -21.12 -5.68
C ILE A 393 -8.87 -21.52 -4.37
N LEU A 394 -7.54 -21.43 -4.30
CA LEU A 394 -6.78 -21.64 -3.08
C LEU A 394 -6.13 -20.33 -2.65
N GLN A 395 -6.37 -19.91 -1.41
CA GLN A 395 -5.70 -18.76 -0.84
C GLN A 395 -4.87 -19.13 0.39
N THR A 396 -3.71 -18.49 0.58
CA THR A 396 -2.98 -18.57 1.85
C THR A 396 -3.02 -17.25 2.59
N SER A 397 -3.17 -17.33 3.91
CA SER A 397 -3.15 -16.15 4.75
C SER A 397 -2.75 -16.44 6.19
N ARG A 398 -2.43 -15.39 6.95
CA ARG A 398 -2.34 -15.46 8.43
C ARG A 398 -3.71 -15.28 9.08
N ILE A 399 -4.59 -14.52 8.44
CA ILE A 399 -5.96 -14.24 8.86
C ILE A 399 -6.88 -14.31 7.65
N ARG A 400 -8.13 -14.72 7.84
CA ARG A 400 -9.10 -14.70 6.74
C ARG A 400 -9.42 -13.24 6.34
N ARG A 401 -9.29 -12.94 5.04
CA ARG A 401 -9.58 -11.60 4.48
C ARG A 401 -10.69 -11.59 3.43
N SER A 402 -10.71 -12.56 2.52
CA SER A 402 -11.76 -12.69 1.50
C SER A 402 -12.95 -13.50 2.02
N LEU A 403 -14.16 -13.07 1.67
CA LEU A 403 -15.41 -13.75 2.00
C LEU A 403 -15.68 -14.91 1.03
N ALA A 404 -15.05 -14.92 -0.15
CA ALA A 404 -15.20 -15.95 -1.17
C ALA A 404 -14.87 -17.37 -0.68
N ALA A 405 -13.90 -17.53 0.23
CA ALA A 405 -13.57 -18.87 0.75
C ALA A 405 -14.74 -19.43 1.57
N THR A 406 -15.36 -20.49 1.09
CA THR A 406 -16.45 -21.19 1.80
C THR A 406 -15.92 -22.17 2.84
N THR A 407 -14.66 -22.62 2.67
CA THR A 407 -14.00 -23.57 3.55
C THR A 407 -12.67 -23.01 4.05
N GLU A 408 -12.39 -23.17 5.35
CA GLU A 408 -11.14 -22.77 5.98
C GLU A 408 -10.42 -24.01 6.52
N ILE A 409 -9.13 -24.15 6.16
CA ILE A 409 -8.23 -25.18 6.69
C ILE A 409 -7.17 -24.47 7.51
N GLU A 410 -7.32 -24.52 8.83
CA GLU A 410 -6.33 -24.00 9.76
C GLU A 410 -5.17 -24.98 9.89
N LEU A 411 -3.96 -24.52 9.59
CA LEU A 411 -2.73 -25.28 9.74
C LEU A 411 -2.16 -25.06 11.13
N THR A 412 -2.23 -26.08 11.97
CA THR A 412 -1.55 -26.13 13.27
C THR A 412 -0.11 -26.64 13.14
N GLY A 413 0.66 -26.60 14.23
CA GLY A 413 1.96 -27.27 14.31
C GLY A 413 1.88 -28.74 13.93
N LEU A 414 2.95 -29.28 13.34
CA LEU A 414 3.03 -30.70 12.99
C LEU A 414 3.01 -31.56 14.24
N ALA A 415 2.35 -32.71 14.12
CA ALA A 415 2.35 -33.72 15.18
C ALA A 415 3.77 -34.20 15.49
N PRO A 416 4.05 -34.61 16.75
CA PRO A 416 5.35 -35.13 17.15
C PRO A 416 5.95 -36.20 16.24
N THR A 417 5.12 -37.12 15.74
CA THR A 417 5.55 -38.17 14.80
C THR A 417 6.00 -37.58 13.47
N ALA A 418 5.24 -36.64 12.91
CA ALA A 418 5.58 -35.97 11.66
C ALA A 418 6.85 -35.12 11.76
N ILE A 419 7.12 -34.50 12.92
CA ILE A 419 8.40 -33.81 13.16
C ILE A 419 9.57 -34.80 13.16
N ARG A 420 9.42 -35.99 13.78
CA ARG A 420 10.47 -37.03 13.73
C ARG A 420 10.72 -37.50 12.30
N ASP A 421 9.65 -37.78 11.56
CA ASP A 421 9.75 -38.20 10.15
C ASP A 421 10.40 -37.12 9.28
N LEU A 422 10.12 -35.84 9.56
CA LEU A 422 10.74 -34.70 8.91
C LEU A 422 12.25 -34.66 9.21
N VAL A 423 12.64 -34.74 10.48
CA VAL A 423 14.04 -34.78 10.92
C VAL A 423 14.79 -35.94 10.24
N GLU A 424 14.22 -37.14 10.26
CA GLU A 424 14.79 -38.33 9.62
C GLU A 424 14.96 -38.13 8.10
N SER A 425 13.96 -37.54 7.44
CA SER A 425 14.03 -37.28 5.99
C SER A 425 15.10 -36.25 5.61
N ILE A 426 15.34 -35.26 6.47
CA ILE A 426 16.37 -34.25 6.26
C ILE A 426 17.75 -34.85 6.52
N TRP A 427 17.87 -35.67 7.57
CA TRP A 427 19.11 -36.34 7.94
C TRP A 427 19.57 -37.33 6.87
N GLY A 428 18.64 -38.03 6.22
CA GLY A 428 18.88 -38.96 5.12
C GLY A 428 19.29 -40.38 5.56
N GLU A 429 19.83 -40.51 6.76
CA GLU A 429 20.07 -41.76 7.49
C GLU A 429 19.45 -41.69 8.90
N ARG A 430 19.70 -42.69 9.76
CA ARG A 430 19.18 -42.67 11.12
C ARG A 430 19.78 -41.49 11.90
N PRO A 431 18.98 -40.51 12.37
CA PRO A 431 19.49 -39.37 13.12
C PRO A 431 20.08 -39.84 14.46
N PRO A 432 21.08 -39.11 15.01
CA PRO A 432 21.65 -39.40 16.31
C PRO A 432 20.59 -39.56 17.41
N PRO A 433 20.79 -40.49 18.37
CA PRO A 433 19.85 -40.70 19.47
C PRO A 433 19.50 -39.40 20.21
N GLY A 434 18.21 -39.12 20.37
CA GLY A 434 17.70 -37.94 21.08
C GLY A 434 17.69 -36.63 20.29
N LEU A 435 18.20 -36.59 19.05
CA LEU A 435 18.14 -35.39 18.21
C LEU A 435 16.68 -35.02 17.87
N SER A 436 15.89 -36.00 17.42
CA SER A 436 14.49 -35.75 17.04
C SER A 436 13.64 -35.30 18.23
N ASP A 437 13.86 -35.87 19.42
CA ASP A 437 13.21 -35.43 20.67
C ASP A 437 13.56 -33.99 21.04
N PHE A 438 14.84 -33.64 20.87
CA PHE A 438 15.30 -32.30 21.15
C PHE A 438 14.71 -31.27 20.19
N ILE A 439 14.76 -31.54 18.89
CA ILE A 439 14.19 -30.64 17.87
C ILE A 439 12.69 -30.45 18.10
N LEU A 440 11.97 -31.54 18.40
CA LEU A 440 10.56 -31.48 18.76
C LEU A 440 10.30 -30.54 19.95
N GLY A 441 11.14 -30.61 20.99
CA GLY A 441 11.04 -29.73 22.16
C GLY A 441 11.49 -28.27 21.94
N GLN A 442 12.08 -27.95 20.78
CA GLN A 442 12.49 -26.59 20.43
C GLN A 442 11.57 -25.92 19.40
N CYS A 443 11.01 -26.70 18.48
CA CYS A 443 10.26 -26.15 17.35
C CYS A 443 8.76 -25.91 17.63
N ASP A 444 8.21 -26.46 18.72
CA ASP A 444 6.78 -26.41 19.04
C ASP A 444 5.88 -26.80 17.85
N GLY A 445 6.33 -27.78 17.07
CA GLY A 445 5.65 -28.26 15.86
C GLY A 445 5.82 -27.37 14.61
N MET A 446 6.60 -26.29 14.66
CA MET A 446 6.86 -25.43 13.49
C MET A 446 7.81 -26.11 12.49
N PRO A 447 7.36 -26.47 11.26
CA PRO A 447 8.18 -27.20 10.30
C PRO A 447 9.43 -26.45 9.89
N LEU A 448 9.32 -25.15 9.58
CA LEU A 448 10.48 -24.34 9.17
C LEU A 448 11.56 -24.35 10.25
N TYR A 449 11.17 -24.22 11.52
CA TYR A 449 12.14 -24.23 12.61
C TYR A 449 12.79 -25.61 12.79
N ALA A 450 12.01 -26.69 12.65
CA ALA A 450 12.53 -28.05 12.65
C ALA A 450 13.51 -28.31 11.50
N GLU A 451 13.20 -27.81 10.29
CA GLU A 451 14.07 -27.89 9.11
C GLU A 451 15.41 -27.19 9.35
N GLU A 452 15.37 -25.92 9.77
CA GLU A 452 16.56 -25.12 10.03
C GLU A 452 17.42 -25.71 11.16
N LEU A 453 16.81 -26.21 12.25
CA LEU A 453 17.53 -26.89 13.34
C LEU A 453 18.19 -28.18 12.85
N THR A 454 17.48 -28.98 12.06
CA THR A 454 18.02 -30.24 11.55
C THR A 454 19.20 -29.99 10.61
N ASP A 455 19.09 -29.01 9.71
CA ASP A 455 20.19 -28.62 8.82
C ASP A 455 21.36 -28.01 9.58
N PHE A 456 21.09 -27.17 10.58
CA PHE A 456 22.12 -26.59 11.46
C PHE A 456 22.93 -27.67 12.18
N PHE A 457 22.27 -28.72 12.68
CA PHE A 457 22.95 -29.84 13.33
C PHE A 457 23.62 -30.76 12.33
N ARG A 458 23.00 -31.06 11.18
CA ARG A 458 23.63 -31.89 10.15
C ARG A 458 24.94 -31.31 9.64
N GLY A 459 25.05 -29.98 9.53
CA GLY A 459 26.32 -29.34 9.18
C GLY A 459 27.45 -29.57 10.19
N ARG A 460 27.13 -29.98 11.43
CA ARG A 460 28.06 -30.11 12.57
C ARG A 460 28.21 -31.53 13.14
N HIS A 461 27.47 -32.52 12.62
CA HIS A 461 27.55 -33.95 13.00
C HIS A 461 27.69 -34.24 14.50
N PRO A 462 26.76 -33.78 15.38
CA PRO A 462 26.99 -33.84 16.81
C PRO A 462 26.56 -35.17 17.43
N LEU A 463 27.30 -35.65 18.43
CA LEU A 463 26.98 -36.85 19.23
C LEU A 463 26.47 -36.46 20.63
N GLY A 464 25.27 -35.88 20.69
CA GLY A 464 24.61 -35.47 21.95
C GLY A 464 25.09 -34.13 22.53
N LYS A 465 24.29 -33.53 23.43
CA LYS A 465 24.37 -32.14 23.95
C LYS A 465 23.80 -31.03 23.05
N TRP A 466 22.63 -31.27 22.48
CA TRP A 466 21.94 -30.37 21.54
C TRP A 466 21.69 -28.95 22.04
N LYS A 467 21.19 -28.80 23.29
CA LYS A 467 20.99 -27.47 23.92
C LYS A 467 22.31 -26.73 24.10
N GLY A 468 23.39 -27.50 24.31
CA GLY A 468 24.74 -26.97 24.33
C GLY A 468 25.09 -26.37 22.99
N LEU A 469 25.06 -27.18 21.94
CA LEU A 469 25.40 -26.81 20.57
C LEU A 469 24.61 -25.62 20.00
N LEU A 470 23.35 -25.41 20.38
CA LEU A 470 22.61 -24.18 20.00
C LEU A 470 23.22 -22.93 20.66
N LEU A 471 23.46 -22.99 21.97
CA LEU A 471 24.09 -21.92 22.71
C LEU A 471 25.54 -21.70 22.24
N ASP A 472 26.26 -22.78 21.95
CA ASP A 472 27.62 -22.77 21.43
C ASP A 472 27.68 -22.17 20.00
N GLY A 473 26.56 -22.19 19.26
CA GLY A 473 26.40 -21.53 17.97
C GLY A 473 25.83 -20.11 18.03
N GLY A 474 25.59 -19.57 19.23
CA GLY A 474 24.94 -18.26 19.42
C GLY A 474 23.47 -18.22 19.00
N VAL A 475 22.81 -19.37 18.94
CA VAL A 475 21.43 -19.52 18.47
C VAL A 475 20.48 -19.59 19.66
N THR A 476 19.64 -18.56 19.81
CA THR A 476 18.59 -18.51 20.84
C THR A 476 17.18 -18.36 20.27
N SER A 477 17.09 -18.07 18.97
CA SER A 477 15.85 -17.88 18.23
C SER A 477 15.96 -18.37 16.79
N LEU A 478 14.82 -18.52 16.11
CA LEU A 478 14.78 -18.80 14.67
C LEU A 478 15.54 -17.73 13.86
N ASN A 479 15.46 -16.45 14.25
CA ASN A 479 16.21 -15.38 13.58
C ASN A 479 17.72 -15.54 13.72
N ASP A 480 18.20 -16.08 14.86
CA ASP A 480 19.63 -16.36 15.05
C ASP A 480 20.09 -17.52 14.15
N LEU A 481 19.26 -18.56 13.98
CA LEU A 481 19.53 -19.64 13.00
C LEU A 481 19.64 -19.10 11.58
N LEU A 482 18.66 -18.31 11.14
CA LEU A 482 18.63 -17.75 9.78
C LEU A 482 19.82 -16.81 9.56
N SER A 483 20.21 -16.04 10.58
CA SER A 483 21.40 -15.17 10.55
C SER A 483 22.70 -15.97 10.48
N ALA A 484 22.81 -17.06 11.24
CA ALA A 484 23.96 -17.96 11.22
C ALA A 484 24.09 -18.68 9.87
N ARG A 485 22.96 -19.16 9.32
CA ARG A 485 22.90 -19.74 7.97
C ARG A 485 23.31 -18.73 6.90
N LEU A 486 22.84 -17.49 6.98
CA LEU A 486 23.28 -16.42 6.09
C LEU A 486 24.79 -16.13 6.24
N ALA A 487 25.34 -16.17 7.46
CA ALA A 487 26.77 -15.99 7.70
C ALA A 487 27.62 -17.10 7.06
N SER A 488 27.14 -18.35 7.06
CA SER A 488 27.81 -19.51 6.45
C SER A 488 27.94 -19.44 4.91
N THR A 489 27.31 -18.45 4.27
CA THR A 489 27.46 -18.19 2.82
C THR A 489 28.78 -17.49 2.48
N GLY A 490 29.52 -17.01 3.48
CA GLY A 490 30.76 -16.26 3.27
C GLY A 490 30.53 -14.96 2.48
N PRO A 491 31.35 -14.66 1.44
CA PRO A 491 31.23 -13.42 0.67
C PRO A 491 29.87 -13.21 -0.02
N ALA A 492 29.13 -14.28 -0.30
CA ALA A 492 27.80 -14.20 -0.93
C ALA A 492 26.76 -13.52 -0.03
N ARG A 493 27.01 -13.44 1.28
CA ARG A 493 26.20 -12.68 2.25
C ARG A 493 26.01 -11.22 1.83
N LYS A 494 27.05 -10.58 1.30
CA LYS A 494 26.98 -9.18 0.85
C LYS A 494 25.94 -9.00 -0.25
N VAL A 495 25.89 -9.94 -1.20
CA VAL A 495 24.89 -9.94 -2.28
C VAL A 495 23.47 -10.08 -1.73
N ALA A 496 23.26 -11.01 -0.79
CA ALA A 496 21.98 -11.17 -0.11
C ALA A 496 21.56 -9.92 0.68
N GLN A 497 22.50 -9.23 1.35
CA GLN A 497 22.22 -7.98 2.04
C GLN A 497 21.75 -6.87 1.09
N PHE A 498 22.42 -6.67 -0.07
CA PHE A 498 21.95 -5.70 -1.07
C PHE A 498 20.58 -6.08 -1.65
N ALA A 499 20.38 -7.35 -1.99
CA ALA A 499 19.10 -7.87 -2.46
C ALA A 499 17.97 -7.63 -1.45
N SER A 500 18.23 -7.81 -0.15
CA SER A 500 17.24 -7.60 0.91
C SER A 500 16.69 -6.17 1.00
N VAL A 501 17.49 -5.18 0.57
CA VAL A 501 17.09 -3.76 0.51
C VAL A 501 16.19 -3.50 -0.71
N ILE A 502 16.46 -4.16 -1.85
CA ILE A 502 15.59 -4.11 -3.03
C ILE A 502 14.21 -4.71 -2.70
N GLY A 503 14.17 -5.93 -2.16
CA GLY A 503 12.93 -6.62 -1.79
C GLY A 503 13.06 -8.13 -1.68
N ARG A 504 11.92 -8.80 -1.43
CA ARG A 504 11.85 -10.27 -1.46
C ARG A 504 12.18 -10.79 -2.85
N GLU A 505 11.75 -10.09 -3.88
CA GLU A 505 12.08 -10.32 -5.28
C GLU A 505 13.06 -9.24 -5.75
N PHE A 506 14.06 -9.63 -6.54
CA PHE A 506 15.06 -8.72 -7.06
C PHE A 506 15.63 -9.22 -8.39
N SER A 507 15.92 -8.27 -9.28
CA SER A 507 16.54 -8.58 -10.57
C SER A 507 18.07 -8.41 -10.49
N ILE A 508 18.80 -9.29 -11.19
CA ILE A 508 20.26 -9.18 -11.27
C ILE A 508 20.72 -7.85 -11.89
N PRO A 509 20.07 -7.29 -12.93
CA PRO A 509 20.43 -5.99 -13.46
C PRO A 509 20.46 -4.89 -12.38
N LEU A 510 19.38 -4.74 -11.59
CA LEU A 510 19.32 -3.71 -10.53
C LEU A 510 20.36 -3.96 -9.43
N LEU A 511 20.47 -5.21 -8.97
CA LEU A 511 21.45 -5.62 -7.96
C LEU A 511 22.89 -5.29 -8.42
N THR A 512 23.18 -5.52 -9.70
CA THR A 512 24.48 -5.25 -10.31
C THR A 512 24.85 -3.76 -10.31
N TYR A 513 23.87 -2.86 -10.41
CA TYR A 513 24.09 -1.42 -10.29
C TYR A 513 24.43 -0.97 -8.85
N LEU A 514 24.08 -1.77 -7.84
CA LEU A 514 24.36 -1.48 -6.43
C LEU A 514 25.72 -2.00 -5.97
N LEU A 515 26.25 -3.03 -6.62
CA LEU A 515 27.47 -3.72 -6.21
C LEU A 515 28.75 -3.04 -6.71
N GLU A 516 29.83 -3.22 -5.94
CA GLU A 516 31.19 -2.84 -6.33
C GLU A 516 31.74 -3.76 -7.43
N GLU A 517 32.78 -3.34 -8.16
CA GLU A 517 33.30 -4.05 -9.34
C GLU A 517 33.74 -5.49 -9.07
N THR A 518 34.41 -5.73 -7.95
CA THR A 518 34.85 -7.08 -7.56
C THR A 518 33.66 -8.00 -7.27
N SER A 519 32.66 -7.52 -6.52
CA SER A 519 31.43 -8.29 -6.24
C SER A 519 30.52 -8.43 -7.47
N ARG A 520 30.61 -7.49 -8.41
CA ARG A 520 29.88 -7.51 -9.68
C ARG A 520 30.45 -8.56 -10.64
N GLN A 521 31.77 -8.67 -10.73
CA GLN A 521 32.43 -9.72 -11.53
C GLN A 521 32.14 -11.12 -11.01
N ALA A 522 31.95 -11.26 -9.69
CA ALA A 522 31.61 -12.52 -9.03
C ALA A 522 30.10 -12.70 -8.75
N VAL A 523 29.22 -11.84 -9.29
CA VAL A 523 27.80 -11.84 -8.87
C VAL A 523 27.12 -13.17 -9.16
N ASP A 524 27.39 -13.76 -10.32
CA ASP A 524 26.80 -15.04 -10.71
C ASP A 524 27.29 -16.18 -9.81
N VAL A 525 28.57 -16.18 -9.41
CA VAL A 525 29.13 -17.14 -8.43
C VAL A 525 28.45 -17.00 -7.06
N HIS A 526 28.21 -15.77 -6.61
CA HIS A 526 27.51 -15.53 -5.35
C HIS A 526 26.05 -15.96 -5.40
N ILE A 527 25.37 -15.72 -6.53
CA ILE A 527 24.00 -16.18 -6.75
C ILE A 527 23.92 -17.71 -6.74
N GLU A 528 24.82 -18.40 -7.45
CA GLU A 528 24.94 -19.87 -7.40
C GLU A 528 25.19 -20.40 -5.98
N ARG A 529 26.01 -19.69 -5.19
CA ARG A 529 26.23 -20.04 -3.79
C ARG A 529 24.97 -19.88 -2.94
N LEU A 530 24.20 -18.80 -3.13
CA LEU A 530 22.94 -18.58 -2.41
C LEU A 530 21.84 -19.60 -2.83
N LEU A 531 21.81 -19.98 -4.11
CA LEU A 531 20.93 -21.03 -4.65
C LEU A 531 21.27 -22.40 -4.06
N SER A 532 22.55 -22.79 -4.10
CA SER A 532 23.00 -24.09 -3.58
C SER A 532 22.80 -24.23 -2.07
N GLN A 533 22.81 -23.12 -1.32
CA GLN A 533 22.47 -23.11 0.11
C GLN A 533 20.97 -22.90 0.39
N GLY A 534 20.13 -22.80 -0.65
CA GLY A 534 18.67 -22.71 -0.54
C GLY A 534 18.16 -21.41 0.09
N ILE A 535 18.92 -20.32 0.02
CA ILE A 535 18.54 -19.01 0.57
C ILE A 535 17.64 -18.25 -0.40
N ILE A 536 17.95 -18.38 -1.70
CA ILE A 536 17.15 -17.82 -2.79
C ILE A 536 16.74 -18.94 -3.75
N GLU A 537 15.72 -18.66 -4.55
CA GLU A 537 15.26 -19.51 -5.64
C GLU A 537 15.00 -18.65 -6.90
N PRO A 538 15.14 -19.20 -8.12
CA PRO A 538 14.84 -18.48 -9.34
C PRO A 538 13.34 -18.19 -9.41
N LEU A 539 12.98 -16.99 -9.89
CA LEU A 539 11.59 -16.66 -10.16
C LEU A 539 11.20 -17.22 -11.54
N PRO A 540 10.29 -18.21 -11.66
CA PRO A 540 10.02 -18.89 -12.93
C PRO A 540 9.48 -17.97 -14.03
N THR A 541 8.80 -16.90 -13.63
CA THR A 541 8.10 -15.95 -14.51
C THR A 541 9.00 -14.86 -15.08
N ALA A 542 10.25 -14.72 -14.61
CA ALA A 542 11.13 -13.65 -15.05
C ALA A 542 12.61 -14.08 -15.13
N PRO A 543 13.25 -13.95 -16.31
CA PRO A 543 14.66 -14.32 -16.47
C PRO A 543 15.56 -13.41 -15.63
N ARG A 544 16.64 -13.98 -15.07
CA ARG A 544 17.60 -13.30 -14.17
C ARG A 544 16.93 -12.53 -13.02
N THR A 545 15.81 -13.05 -12.53
CA THR A 545 15.13 -12.57 -11.33
C THR A 545 15.06 -13.69 -10.31
N TYR A 546 15.29 -13.34 -9.05
CA TYR A 546 15.37 -14.28 -7.95
C TYR A 546 14.50 -13.77 -6.80
N GLN A 547 14.07 -14.71 -5.96
CA GLN A 547 13.38 -14.38 -4.72
C GLN A 547 14.02 -15.08 -3.53
N PHE A 548 13.92 -14.46 -2.35
CA PHE A 548 14.21 -15.15 -1.10
C PHE A 548 13.20 -16.28 -0.89
N ARG A 549 13.70 -17.48 -0.60
CA ARG A 549 12.87 -18.68 -0.35
C ARG A 549 11.87 -18.44 0.79
N HIS A 550 12.28 -17.63 1.77
CA HIS A 550 11.46 -17.24 2.93
C HIS A 550 11.59 -15.76 3.23
N VAL A 551 10.48 -15.11 3.60
CA VAL A 551 10.45 -13.70 4.05
C VAL A 551 11.40 -13.49 5.24
N LEU A 552 11.44 -14.44 6.18
CA LEU A 552 12.32 -14.36 7.35
C LEU A 552 13.82 -14.35 6.98
N MET A 553 14.22 -14.99 5.88
CA MET A 553 15.61 -14.91 5.38
C MET A 553 15.95 -13.50 4.87
N GLN A 554 15.01 -12.88 4.16
CA GLN A 554 15.15 -11.50 3.70
C GLN A 554 15.22 -10.52 4.89
N GLU A 555 14.37 -10.73 5.91
CA GLU A 555 14.38 -9.95 7.14
C GLU A 555 15.68 -10.11 7.94
N ALA A 556 16.21 -11.32 8.05
CA ALA A 556 17.51 -11.57 8.69
C ALA A 556 18.65 -10.88 7.93
N ALA A 557 18.66 -10.96 6.59
CA ALA A 557 19.64 -10.27 5.75
C ALA A 557 19.57 -8.76 5.90
N TYR A 558 18.37 -8.17 5.81
CA TYR A 558 18.15 -6.73 6.01
C TYR A 558 18.50 -6.31 7.44
N GLY A 559 18.09 -7.10 8.42
CA GLY A 559 18.35 -6.97 9.86
C GLY A 559 19.84 -6.87 10.20
N SER A 560 20.68 -7.59 9.46
CA SER A 560 22.13 -7.63 9.68
C SER A 560 22.88 -6.35 9.26
N LEU A 561 22.26 -5.47 8.46
CA LEU A 561 22.86 -4.20 8.02
C LEU A 561 22.79 -3.12 9.11
N LEU A 562 23.84 -2.29 9.22
CA LEU A 562 23.82 -1.04 9.99
C LEU A 562 22.76 -0.07 9.41
N LYS A 563 22.11 0.72 10.28
CA LYS A 563 21.14 1.74 9.84
C LYS A 563 21.75 2.74 8.85
N SER A 564 23.02 3.13 9.05
CA SER A 564 23.76 4.00 8.13
C SER A 564 23.91 3.39 6.74
N ASP A 565 24.28 2.11 6.67
CA ASP A 565 24.46 1.43 5.38
C ASP A 565 23.12 1.18 4.69
N ARG A 566 22.06 0.80 5.41
CA ARG A 566 20.69 0.72 4.84
C ARG A 566 20.31 2.04 4.18
N ARG A 567 20.46 3.16 4.89
CA ARG A 567 20.13 4.49 4.38
C ARG A 567 20.95 4.85 3.14
N ARG A 568 22.25 4.52 3.10
CA ARG A 568 23.10 4.76 1.93
C ARG A 568 22.69 3.88 0.73
N ILE A 569 22.30 2.62 0.95
CA ILE A 569 21.82 1.73 -0.14
C ILE A 569 20.48 2.23 -0.68
N HIS A 570 19.52 2.56 0.20
CA HIS A 570 18.26 3.19 -0.16
C HIS A 570 18.47 4.46 -0.97
N ARG A 571 19.42 5.32 -0.56
CA ARG A 571 19.77 6.53 -1.30
C ARG A 571 20.27 6.23 -2.71
N ARG A 572 21.13 5.22 -2.89
CA ARG A 572 21.61 4.85 -4.22
C ARG A 572 20.50 4.32 -5.12
N ILE A 573 19.59 3.50 -4.59
CA ILE A 573 18.40 3.04 -5.32
C ILE A 573 17.54 4.25 -5.71
N ALA A 574 17.26 5.14 -4.76
CA ALA A 574 16.49 6.35 -5.00
C ALA A 574 17.13 7.25 -6.07
N ASP A 575 18.45 7.48 -6.03
CA ASP A 575 19.16 8.28 -7.02
C ASP A 575 19.06 7.66 -8.43
N LEU A 576 19.09 6.33 -8.55
CA LEU A 576 18.91 5.62 -9.83
C LEU A 576 17.50 5.78 -10.38
N LEU A 577 16.49 5.72 -9.51
CA LEU A 577 15.07 5.92 -9.88
C LEU A 577 14.81 7.37 -10.31
N ILE A 578 15.32 8.34 -9.56
CA ILE A 578 15.17 9.77 -9.87
C ILE A 578 15.85 10.13 -11.21
N GLN A 579 16.95 9.47 -11.55
CA GLN A 579 17.68 9.70 -12.80
C GLN A 579 17.17 8.85 -13.97
N GLU A 580 16.14 8.01 -13.77
CA GLU A 580 15.57 7.11 -14.77
C GLU A 580 16.62 6.18 -15.43
N ARG A 581 17.65 5.78 -14.67
CA ARG A 581 18.78 4.97 -15.16
C ARG A 581 18.58 3.46 -15.03
N THR A 582 17.42 3.05 -14.55
CA THR A 582 17.02 1.64 -14.34
C THR A 582 15.58 1.45 -14.81
N PRO A 583 15.13 0.19 -15.05
CA PRO A 583 13.70 -0.08 -15.21
C PRO A 583 12.89 0.59 -14.09
N SER A 584 11.74 1.18 -14.43
CA SER A 584 10.93 1.91 -13.46
C SER A 584 10.40 0.94 -12.41
N LEU A 585 10.76 1.18 -11.13
CA LEU A 585 10.05 0.56 -10.02
C LEU A 585 8.69 1.24 -9.88
N PRO A 586 7.66 0.53 -9.41
CA PRO A 586 6.39 1.16 -9.10
C PRO A 586 6.55 2.34 -8.14
N ALA A 587 5.77 3.41 -8.36
CA ALA A 587 5.92 4.68 -7.64
C ALA A 587 5.84 4.53 -6.10
N ALA A 588 5.01 3.61 -5.59
CA ALA A 588 4.92 3.33 -4.16
C ALA A 588 6.25 2.77 -3.60
N ILE A 589 6.92 1.88 -4.33
CA ILE A 589 8.24 1.36 -3.95
C ILE A 589 9.28 2.49 -4.03
N ALA A 590 9.24 3.31 -5.09
CA ALA A 590 10.15 4.45 -5.22
C ALA A 590 10.01 5.46 -4.05
N ALA A 591 8.77 5.75 -3.65
CA ALA A 591 8.48 6.59 -2.50
C ALA A 591 9.10 6.06 -1.21
N TRP A 592 8.95 4.75 -0.96
CA TRP A 592 9.56 4.10 0.19
C TRP A 592 11.09 4.13 0.15
N GLN A 593 11.70 3.83 -1.00
CA GLN A 593 13.16 3.90 -1.18
C GLN A 593 13.70 5.31 -0.88
N CYS A 594 13.00 6.35 -1.34
CA CYS A 594 13.34 7.74 -1.05
C CYS A 594 13.13 8.09 0.44
N ALA A 595 12.07 7.57 1.07
CA ALA A 595 11.76 7.84 2.47
C ALA A 595 12.84 7.25 3.40
N GLU A 596 13.21 5.99 3.21
CA GLU A 596 14.29 5.32 3.96
C GLU A 596 15.68 5.94 3.69
N ALA A 597 15.87 6.55 2.53
CA ALA A 597 17.07 7.34 2.21
C ALA A 597 17.11 8.70 2.96
N GLY A 598 15.97 9.18 3.45
CA GLY A 598 15.78 10.53 3.96
C GLY A 598 15.72 11.61 2.86
N LEU A 599 15.35 11.22 1.64
CA LEU A 599 15.10 12.11 0.50
C LEU A 599 13.62 12.51 0.48
N HIS A 600 13.20 13.29 1.50
CA HIS A 600 11.78 13.53 1.79
C HIS A 600 10.99 14.19 0.64
N VAL A 601 11.59 15.13 -0.10
CA VAL A 601 10.94 15.77 -1.26
C VAL A 601 10.65 14.76 -2.37
N ALA A 602 11.64 13.92 -2.71
CA ALA A 602 11.47 12.88 -3.74
C ALA A 602 10.46 11.81 -3.30
N ALA A 603 10.50 11.43 -2.03
CA ALA A 603 9.53 10.50 -1.44
C ALA A 603 8.09 11.03 -1.54
N ALA A 604 7.86 12.31 -1.21
CA ALA A 604 6.55 12.94 -1.36
C ALA A 604 6.09 12.96 -2.82
N ARG A 605 6.98 13.30 -3.77
CA ARG A 605 6.66 13.29 -5.22
C ARG A 605 6.23 11.90 -5.70
N PHE A 606 6.99 10.86 -5.37
CA PHE A 606 6.63 9.48 -5.75
C PHE A 606 5.37 8.98 -5.04
N ALA A 607 5.15 9.37 -3.78
CA ALA A 607 3.93 9.01 -3.05
C ALA A 607 2.69 9.67 -3.66
N LEU A 608 2.78 10.93 -4.08
CA LEU A 608 1.72 11.62 -4.82
C LEU A 608 1.45 10.95 -6.17
N ALA A 609 2.50 10.58 -6.91
CA ALA A 609 2.34 9.86 -8.18
C ALA A 609 1.68 8.48 -8.00
N ALA A 610 2.02 7.75 -6.93
CA ALA A 610 1.39 6.48 -6.58
C ALA A 610 -0.10 6.66 -6.22
N ALA A 611 -0.42 7.71 -5.46
CA ALA A 611 -1.79 8.05 -5.12
C ALA A 611 -2.61 8.48 -6.35
N GLU A 612 -2.07 9.36 -7.20
CA GLU A 612 -2.71 9.80 -8.44
C GLU A 612 -2.99 8.62 -9.38
N ALA A 613 -2.02 7.74 -9.59
CA ALA A 613 -2.21 6.52 -10.38
C ALA A 613 -3.30 5.61 -9.80
N SER A 614 -3.47 5.56 -8.49
CA SER A 614 -4.52 4.79 -7.82
C SER A 614 -5.89 5.45 -7.98
N VAL A 615 -5.96 6.79 -7.85
CA VAL A 615 -7.19 7.55 -8.10
C VAL A 615 -7.67 7.39 -9.55
N LEU A 616 -6.77 7.46 -10.54
CA LEU A 616 -7.12 7.24 -11.95
C LEU A 616 -7.65 5.83 -12.23
N ARG A 617 -7.33 4.85 -11.37
CA ARG A 617 -7.83 3.47 -11.42
C ARG A 617 -8.99 3.21 -10.47
N SER A 618 -9.59 4.24 -9.89
CA SER A 618 -10.72 4.13 -8.95
C SER A 618 -10.41 3.32 -7.68
N ALA A 619 -9.14 3.34 -7.27
CA ALA A 619 -8.59 2.63 -6.13
C ALA A 619 -8.34 3.60 -4.96
N MET A 620 -9.43 4.10 -4.36
CA MET A 620 -9.39 5.21 -3.40
C MET A 620 -8.77 4.82 -2.04
N HIS A 621 -8.96 3.58 -1.60
CA HIS A 621 -8.35 3.06 -0.37
C HIS A 621 -6.82 2.94 -0.53
N GLU A 622 -6.36 2.41 -1.66
CA GLU A 622 -4.96 2.27 -2.04
C GLU A 622 -4.30 3.64 -2.20
N ALA A 623 -5.01 4.60 -2.80
CA ALA A 623 -4.58 5.99 -2.87
C ALA A 623 -4.35 6.57 -1.46
N ASN A 624 -5.27 6.32 -0.51
CA ASN A 624 -5.16 6.82 0.85
C ASN A 624 -3.92 6.30 1.59
N VAL A 625 -3.48 5.06 1.35
CA VAL A 625 -2.23 4.51 1.90
C VAL A 625 -1.03 5.33 1.41
N SER A 626 -0.97 5.62 0.11
CA SER A 626 0.10 6.43 -0.47
C SER A 626 0.07 7.90 0.01
N LEU A 627 -1.13 8.46 0.20
CA LEU A 627 -1.31 9.82 0.75
C LEU A 627 -0.91 9.90 2.23
N THR A 628 -1.09 8.82 3.00
CA THR A 628 -0.63 8.72 4.39
C THR A 628 0.89 8.76 4.45
N LEU A 629 1.58 7.94 3.63
CA LEU A 629 3.04 8.01 3.50
C LEU A 629 3.51 9.41 3.09
N CYS A 630 2.83 10.04 2.12
CA CYS A 630 3.15 11.41 1.73
C CYS A 630 3.04 12.38 2.91
N ALA A 631 1.94 12.32 3.68
CA ALA A 631 1.73 13.19 4.84
C ALA A 631 2.79 12.99 5.94
N GLU A 632 3.16 11.74 6.23
CA GLU A 632 4.22 11.41 7.18
C GLU A 632 5.56 12.02 6.74
N VAL A 633 5.95 11.83 5.49
CA VAL A 633 7.22 12.36 4.95
C VAL A 633 7.20 13.90 4.89
N MET A 634 6.07 14.52 4.56
CA MET A 634 5.91 15.98 4.50
C MET A 634 6.18 16.65 5.85
N SER A 635 5.98 15.94 6.97
CA SER A 635 6.32 16.45 8.32
C SER A 635 7.82 16.72 8.50
N SER A 636 8.66 15.98 7.76
CA SER A 636 10.13 16.05 7.83
C SER A 636 10.74 17.01 6.81
N ILE A 637 9.94 17.58 5.91
CA ILE A 637 10.41 18.60 4.95
C ILE A 637 10.55 19.94 5.67
N SER A 638 11.57 20.74 5.36
CA SER A 638 11.77 22.09 5.92
C SER A 638 10.68 23.06 5.46
N SER A 639 10.29 24.03 6.29
CA SER A 639 9.35 25.08 5.88
C SER A 639 9.93 26.05 4.85
N ARG A 640 11.26 26.08 4.70
CA ARG A 640 11.98 26.91 3.71
C ARG A 640 12.12 26.24 2.34
N GLU A 641 11.69 24.97 2.21
CA GLU A 641 11.80 24.24 0.95
C GLU A 641 10.81 24.81 -0.08
N ALA A 642 11.30 25.20 -1.27
CA ALA A 642 10.50 25.87 -2.29
C ALA A 642 9.29 25.03 -2.74
N ASP A 643 9.48 23.72 -2.89
CA ASP A 643 8.45 22.79 -3.37
C ASP A 643 7.38 22.46 -2.33
N ARG A 644 7.59 22.79 -1.04
CA ARG A 644 6.72 22.32 0.04
C ARG A 644 5.27 22.76 -0.16
N THR A 645 5.05 24.00 -0.57
CA THR A 645 3.71 24.54 -0.78
C THR A 645 3.00 23.80 -1.91
N ASP A 646 3.68 23.59 -3.05
CA ASP A 646 3.12 22.88 -4.20
C ASP A 646 2.79 21.42 -3.86
N LEU A 647 3.69 20.73 -3.16
CA LEU A 647 3.46 19.36 -2.67
C LEU A 647 2.30 19.30 -1.68
N THR A 648 2.16 20.29 -0.80
CA THR A 648 1.04 20.36 0.15
C THR A 648 -0.29 20.54 -0.58
N LEU A 649 -0.34 21.41 -1.59
CA LEU A 649 -1.54 21.63 -2.39
C LEU A 649 -1.92 20.37 -3.19
N ASN A 650 -0.94 19.68 -3.79
CA ASN A 650 -1.17 18.40 -4.48
C ASN A 650 -1.66 17.30 -3.52
N LEU A 651 -1.09 17.21 -2.31
CA LEU A 651 -1.55 16.28 -1.27
C LEU A 651 -3.01 16.56 -0.89
N LEU A 652 -3.35 17.81 -0.58
CA LEU A 652 -4.72 18.20 -0.23
C LEU A 652 -5.70 17.97 -1.39
N LYS A 653 -5.26 18.17 -2.64
CA LYS A 653 -6.07 17.90 -3.84
C LYS A 653 -6.47 16.44 -3.91
N LEU A 654 -5.49 15.53 -3.82
CA LEU A 654 -5.75 14.09 -3.85
C LEU A 654 -6.55 13.61 -2.63
N GLN A 655 -6.23 14.11 -1.43
CA GLN A 655 -7.01 13.80 -0.22
C GLN A 655 -8.47 14.25 -0.34
N GLY A 656 -8.73 15.42 -0.93
CA GLY A 656 -10.07 15.93 -1.16
C GLY A 656 -10.86 15.02 -2.12
N VAL A 657 -10.24 14.60 -3.22
CA VAL A 657 -10.86 13.67 -4.17
C VAL A 657 -11.16 12.32 -3.50
N VAL A 658 -10.17 11.73 -2.83
CA VAL A 658 -10.33 10.44 -2.14
C VAL A 658 -11.41 10.51 -1.05
N ALA A 659 -11.44 11.57 -0.25
CA ALA A 659 -12.46 11.74 0.79
C ALA A 659 -13.87 11.88 0.19
N THR A 660 -14.02 12.67 -0.88
CA THR A 660 -15.32 12.85 -1.55
C THR A 660 -15.78 11.55 -2.21
N ALA A 661 -14.86 10.77 -2.78
CA ALA A 661 -15.16 9.47 -3.37
C ALA A 661 -15.62 8.41 -2.36
N LEU A 662 -15.02 8.41 -1.17
CA LEU A 662 -15.31 7.41 -0.12
C LEU A 662 -16.54 7.76 0.73
N GLU A 663 -16.78 9.05 1.00
CA GLU A 663 -17.85 9.52 1.89
C GLU A 663 -19.01 10.21 1.16
N GLY A 664 -18.89 10.42 -0.16
CA GLY A 664 -19.85 11.16 -0.98
C GLY A 664 -19.68 12.69 -0.91
N GLU A 665 -20.53 13.39 -1.65
CA GLU A 665 -20.53 14.86 -1.79
C GLU A 665 -20.74 15.59 -0.45
N GLY A 666 -21.40 14.93 0.49
CA GLY A 666 -21.67 15.39 1.84
C GLY A 666 -20.47 15.37 2.80
N SER A 667 -19.31 14.87 2.38
CA SER A 667 -18.15 14.60 3.24
C SER A 667 -17.67 15.81 4.05
N GLU A 668 -17.74 15.71 5.37
CA GLU A 668 -17.17 16.71 6.28
C GLU A 668 -15.63 16.68 6.26
N VAL A 669 -15.03 15.52 6.00
CA VAL A 669 -13.58 15.37 5.84
C VAL A 669 -13.11 16.14 4.59
N ALA A 670 -13.74 15.93 3.44
CA ALA A 670 -13.42 16.64 2.20
C ALA A 670 -13.60 18.16 2.37
N ARG A 671 -14.69 18.61 3.00
CA ARG A 671 -14.93 20.03 3.30
C ARG A 671 -13.79 20.68 4.08
N ARG A 672 -13.27 20.00 5.11
CA ARG A 672 -12.16 20.49 5.92
C ARG A 672 -10.86 20.55 5.11
N ILE A 673 -10.60 19.54 4.29
CA ILE A 673 -9.43 19.47 3.40
C ILE A 673 -9.46 20.63 2.39
N TYR A 674 -10.55 20.79 1.64
CA TYR A 674 -10.69 21.85 0.65
C TYR A 674 -10.67 23.25 1.29
N SER A 675 -11.31 23.43 2.45
CA SER A 675 -11.26 24.72 3.17
C SER A 675 -9.82 25.11 3.56
N ARG A 676 -9.03 24.15 4.05
CA ARG A 676 -7.60 24.36 4.33
C ARG A 676 -6.82 24.64 3.05
N ALA A 677 -7.09 23.91 1.98
CA ALA A 677 -6.41 24.05 0.71
C ALA A 677 -6.62 25.45 0.10
N THR A 678 -7.87 25.94 0.07
CA THR A 678 -8.21 27.27 -0.44
C THR A 678 -7.61 28.39 0.42
N GLN A 679 -7.55 28.24 1.75
CA GLN A 679 -6.85 29.20 2.63
C GLN A 679 -5.35 29.34 2.31
N LEU A 680 -4.70 28.25 1.91
CA LEU A 680 -3.30 28.27 1.47
C LEU A 680 -3.16 28.81 0.05
N LEU A 681 -4.05 28.39 -0.85
CA LEU A 681 -4.03 28.74 -2.26
C LEU A 681 -4.26 30.23 -2.51
N ARG A 682 -5.18 30.86 -1.77
CA ARG A 682 -5.47 32.30 -1.87
C ARG A 682 -4.29 33.21 -1.51
N LYS A 683 -3.27 32.69 -0.84
CA LYS A 683 -2.03 33.42 -0.52
C LYS A 683 -0.96 33.31 -1.61
N GLN A 684 -1.21 32.53 -2.66
CA GLN A 684 -0.26 32.27 -3.75
C GLN A 684 -0.51 33.21 -4.94
N PRO A 685 0.51 33.43 -5.81
CA PRO A 685 0.35 34.16 -7.06
C PRO A 685 -0.71 33.55 -8.00
N SER A 686 -1.23 34.33 -8.94
CA SER A 686 -2.27 33.91 -9.91
C SER A 686 -1.91 32.63 -10.65
N ALA A 687 -0.68 32.48 -11.14
CA ALA A 687 -0.21 31.29 -11.84
C ALA A 687 -0.31 29.99 -11.00
N VAL A 688 -0.08 30.07 -9.68
CA VAL A 688 -0.23 28.91 -8.78
C VAL A 688 -1.71 28.62 -8.51
N ARG A 689 -2.53 29.67 -8.35
CA ARG A 689 -3.98 29.54 -8.18
C ARG A 689 -4.63 28.89 -9.41
N GLU A 690 -4.22 29.28 -10.60
CA GLU A 690 -4.64 28.71 -11.88
C GLU A 690 -4.29 27.22 -11.97
N ARG A 691 -3.01 26.86 -11.76
CA ARG A 691 -2.56 25.45 -11.80
C ARG A 691 -3.30 24.52 -10.82
N HIS A 692 -3.78 25.05 -9.71
CA HIS A 692 -4.48 24.30 -8.66
C HIS A 692 -5.98 24.63 -8.56
N PHE A 693 -6.58 25.16 -9.63
CA PHE A 693 -8.02 25.45 -9.70
C PHE A 693 -8.94 24.29 -9.23
N PRO A 694 -8.63 22.99 -9.46
CA PRO A 694 -9.46 21.90 -8.94
C PRO A 694 -9.69 21.92 -7.41
N LEU A 695 -8.80 22.55 -6.63
CA LEU A 695 -9.02 22.76 -5.19
C LEU A 695 -10.16 23.75 -4.92
N TYR A 696 -10.26 24.80 -5.73
CA TYR A 696 -11.39 25.72 -5.64
C TYR A 696 -12.69 25.05 -6.08
N TRP A 697 -12.66 24.28 -7.18
CA TRP A 697 -13.81 23.51 -7.64
C TRP A 697 -14.34 22.60 -6.53
N GLY A 698 -13.46 21.77 -5.94
CA GLY A 698 -13.83 20.89 -4.83
C GLY A 698 -14.31 21.66 -3.59
N TRP A 699 -13.74 22.84 -3.31
CA TRP A 699 -14.22 23.71 -2.23
C TRP A 699 -15.62 24.25 -2.49
N TRP A 700 -15.93 24.67 -3.72
CA TRP A 700 -17.29 25.08 -4.09
C TRP A 700 -18.26 23.91 -4.04
N PHE A 701 -17.91 22.80 -4.70
CA PHE A 701 -18.75 21.61 -4.86
C PHE A 701 -19.13 20.97 -3.52
N THR A 702 -18.20 20.87 -2.56
CA THR A 702 -18.46 20.26 -1.25
C THR A 702 -19.17 21.21 -0.27
N ALA A 703 -19.68 22.36 -0.71
CA ALA A 703 -20.40 23.28 0.18
C ALA A 703 -21.60 22.59 0.86
N PRO A 704 -21.85 22.84 2.15
CA PRO A 704 -22.93 22.15 2.87
C PRO A 704 -24.34 22.58 2.46
N LYS A 705 -24.46 23.74 1.79
CA LYS A 705 -25.72 24.44 1.52
C LYS A 705 -25.56 25.32 0.28
N ILE A 706 -26.62 25.47 -0.51
CA ILE A 706 -26.67 26.33 -1.71
C ILE A 706 -26.24 27.76 -1.41
N GLN A 707 -26.67 28.35 -0.28
CA GLN A 707 -26.25 29.72 0.07
C GLN A 707 -24.72 29.83 0.26
N THR A 708 -24.12 28.80 0.87
CA THR A 708 -22.65 28.77 1.06
C THR A 708 -21.95 28.54 -0.27
N GLN A 709 -22.47 27.61 -1.08
CA GLN A 709 -21.97 27.33 -2.42
C GLN A 709 -21.97 28.60 -3.28
N GLN A 710 -23.05 29.39 -3.22
CA GLN A 710 -23.16 30.63 -3.98
C GLN A 710 -22.21 31.71 -3.49
N SER A 711 -22.06 31.83 -2.17
CA SER A 711 -21.07 32.75 -1.59
C SER A 711 -19.64 32.38 -2.01
N ARG A 712 -19.33 31.07 -2.09
CA ARG A 712 -18.05 30.57 -2.59
C ARG A 712 -17.87 30.84 -4.08
N ALA A 713 -18.91 30.68 -4.88
CA ALA A 713 -18.88 30.95 -6.32
C ALA A 713 -18.50 32.41 -6.62
N ARG A 714 -19.06 33.38 -5.87
CA ARG A 714 -18.70 34.80 -6.00
C ARG A 714 -17.22 35.07 -5.69
N ILE A 715 -16.70 34.49 -4.60
CA ILE A 715 -15.27 34.58 -4.24
C ILE A 715 -14.41 33.97 -5.34
N LEU A 716 -14.85 32.85 -5.92
CA LEU A 716 -14.19 32.14 -7.00
C LEU A 716 -14.07 32.97 -8.27
N VAL A 717 -15.19 33.53 -8.73
CA VAL A 717 -15.23 34.43 -9.89
C VAL A 717 -14.28 35.61 -9.68
N GLU A 718 -14.31 36.25 -8.51
CA GLU A 718 -13.41 37.36 -8.17
C GLU A 718 -11.93 36.94 -8.15
N ASP A 719 -11.60 35.85 -7.46
CA ASP A 719 -10.22 35.36 -7.33
C ASP A 719 -9.61 35.00 -8.70
N MET A 720 -10.42 34.51 -9.64
CA MET A 720 -9.98 34.02 -10.96
C MET A 720 -9.95 35.10 -12.05
N GLN A 721 -10.40 36.34 -11.81
CA GLN A 721 -10.32 37.41 -12.83
C GLN A 721 -8.90 37.67 -13.35
N SER A 722 -7.89 37.49 -12.48
CA SER A 722 -6.48 37.79 -12.77
C SER A 722 -5.64 36.62 -13.31
N VAL A 723 -6.25 35.46 -13.56
CA VAL A 723 -5.54 34.32 -14.18
C VAL A 723 -5.41 34.52 -15.69
N GLU A 724 -4.53 33.79 -16.37
CA GLU A 724 -4.34 33.92 -17.82
C GLU A 724 -5.20 32.89 -18.57
N ASP A 725 -5.28 31.66 -18.06
CA ASP A 725 -6.01 30.57 -18.72
C ASP A 725 -7.52 30.82 -18.81
N GLU A 726 -8.03 30.88 -20.04
CA GLU A 726 -9.44 31.15 -20.35
C GLU A 726 -10.39 30.05 -19.87
N GLU A 727 -9.95 28.79 -19.88
CA GLU A 727 -10.77 27.69 -19.35
C GLU A 727 -10.94 27.79 -17.84
N THR A 728 -9.87 28.11 -17.11
CA THR A 728 -9.96 28.33 -15.66
C THR A 728 -10.94 29.46 -15.34
N LYS A 729 -10.95 30.53 -16.13
CA LYS A 729 -11.97 31.59 -16.02
C LYS A 729 -13.37 31.09 -16.33
N LEU A 730 -13.55 30.38 -17.45
CA LEU A 730 -14.83 29.74 -17.83
C LEU A 730 -15.37 28.90 -16.68
N GLN A 731 -14.55 28.02 -16.09
CA GLN A 731 -14.99 27.13 -15.01
C GLN A 731 -15.27 27.88 -13.69
N SER A 732 -14.65 29.04 -13.48
CA SER A 732 -15.02 29.91 -12.36
C SER A 732 -16.40 30.54 -12.53
N TYR A 733 -16.73 30.99 -13.75
CA TYR A 733 -18.08 31.45 -14.09
C TYR A 733 -19.07 30.30 -14.05
N HIS A 734 -18.64 29.08 -14.40
CA HIS A 734 -19.45 27.87 -14.33
C HIS A 734 -19.94 27.58 -12.91
N CYS A 735 -19.05 27.67 -11.93
CA CYS A 735 -19.42 27.61 -10.52
C CYS A 735 -20.46 28.70 -10.15
N GLY A 736 -20.31 29.88 -10.76
CA GLY A 736 -21.23 31.01 -10.67
C GLY A 736 -22.64 30.65 -11.14
N TRP A 737 -22.82 30.32 -12.41
CA TRP A 737 -24.17 30.08 -12.95
C TRP A 737 -24.83 28.83 -12.36
N ALA A 738 -24.09 27.73 -12.17
CA ALA A 738 -24.63 26.46 -11.68
C ALA A 738 -25.26 26.52 -10.27
N THR A 739 -24.96 27.55 -9.48
CA THR A 739 -25.58 27.75 -8.16
C THR A 739 -26.57 28.91 -8.14
N SER A 740 -26.36 29.91 -8.99
CA SER A 740 -27.08 31.18 -8.96
C SER A 740 -28.56 31.01 -9.23
N PHE A 741 -28.94 30.12 -10.16
CA PHE A 741 -30.34 29.82 -10.40
C PHE A 741 -31.02 29.31 -9.13
N HIS A 742 -30.46 28.28 -8.48
CA HIS A 742 -31.00 27.71 -7.25
C HIS A 742 -31.07 28.72 -6.09
N ALA A 743 -30.09 29.63 -6.00
CA ALA A 743 -30.07 30.72 -5.02
C ALA A 743 -31.10 31.84 -5.31
N GLY A 744 -31.74 31.84 -6.49
CA GLY A 744 -32.65 32.89 -6.93
C GLY A 744 -31.95 34.17 -7.39
N GLU A 745 -30.70 34.08 -7.84
CA GLU A 745 -29.87 35.20 -8.30
C GLU A 745 -29.75 35.23 -9.84
N HIS A 746 -30.89 35.34 -10.53
CA HIS A 746 -31.00 35.17 -11.99
C HIS A 746 -30.10 36.10 -12.82
N ASN A 747 -30.00 37.38 -12.45
CA ASN A 747 -29.15 38.33 -13.18
C ASN A 747 -27.66 37.98 -13.08
N PHE A 748 -27.21 37.50 -11.91
CA PHE A 748 -25.83 37.07 -11.74
C PHE A 748 -25.55 35.73 -12.45
N CYS A 749 -26.55 34.85 -12.50
CA CYS A 749 -26.52 33.65 -13.33
C CYS A 749 -26.26 34.00 -14.80
N LEU A 750 -27.10 34.85 -15.40
CA LEU A 750 -26.99 35.25 -16.80
C LEU A 750 -25.69 36.00 -17.11
N ASP A 751 -25.22 36.88 -16.22
CA ASP A 751 -23.92 37.56 -16.36
C ASP A 751 -22.75 36.58 -16.39
N CYS A 752 -22.77 35.56 -15.51
CA CYS A 752 -21.75 34.51 -15.52
C CYS A 752 -21.83 33.66 -16.80
N VAL A 753 -23.04 33.28 -17.26
CA VAL A 753 -23.18 32.52 -18.51
C VAL A 753 -22.65 33.32 -19.69
N ALA A 754 -23.04 34.58 -19.85
CA ALA A 754 -22.58 35.41 -20.96
C ALA A 754 -21.04 35.49 -21.01
N LYS A 755 -20.41 35.86 -19.89
CA LYS A 755 -18.94 35.95 -19.78
C LYS A 755 -18.24 34.59 -19.94
N GLY A 756 -18.87 33.52 -19.46
CA GLY A 756 -18.34 32.17 -19.62
C GLY A 756 -18.35 31.72 -21.07
N LEU A 757 -19.49 31.84 -21.75
CA LEU A 757 -19.64 31.37 -23.13
C LEU A 757 -18.79 32.16 -24.12
N GLU A 758 -18.42 33.41 -23.82
CA GLU A 758 -17.40 34.16 -24.57
C GLU A 758 -16.01 33.47 -24.56
N LEU A 759 -15.70 32.71 -23.51
CA LEU A 759 -14.44 31.99 -23.30
C LEU A 759 -14.52 30.51 -23.70
N TYR A 760 -15.67 30.06 -24.21
CA TYR A 760 -15.92 28.66 -24.48
C TYR A 760 -15.16 28.17 -25.73
N ASP A 761 -14.42 27.08 -25.58
CA ASP A 761 -13.72 26.38 -26.66
C ASP A 761 -14.22 24.92 -26.75
N SER A 762 -14.79 24.56 -27.90
CA SER A 762 -15.38 23.23 -28.11
C SER A 762 -14.36 22.09 -28.10
N TYR A 763 -13.11 22.35 -28.49
CA TYR A 763 -12.04 21.36 -28.48
C TYR A 763 -11.57 21.07 -27.04
N ARG A 764 -11.44 22.11 -26.22
CA ARG A 764 -11.12 21.97 -24.79
C ARG A 764 -12.27 21.31 -24.02
N ALA A 765 -13.52 21.64 -24.38
CA ALA A 765 -14.72 21.14 -23.72
C ALA A 765 -14.85 19.61 -23.76
N VAL A 766 -14.47 18.95 -24.87
CA VAL A 766 -14.48 17.48 -25.00
C VAL A 766 -13.69 16.80 -23.87
N ARG A 767 -12.57 17.40 -23.48
CA ARG A 767 -11.75 16.92 -22.36
C ARG A 767 -12.33 17.36 -21.01
N ASN A 768 -12.70 18.63 -20.89
CA ASN A 768 -13.02 19.23 -19.60
C ASN A 768 -14.40 18.85 -19.05
N ARG A 769 -15.35 18.41 -19.89
CA ARG A 769 -16.67 17.88 -19.47
C ARG A 769 -16.59 16.68 -18.52
N ALA A 770 -15.51 15.89 -18.60
CA ALA A 770 -15.25 14.79 -17.67
C ALA A 770 -14.60 15.24 -16.34
N PHE A 771 -14.07 16.47 -16.29
CA PHE A 771 -13.38 17.03 -15.12
C PHE A 771 -14.26 17.97 -14.31
N PHE A 772 -15.26 18.60 -14.94
CA PHE A 772 -16.11 19.61 -14.32
C PHE A 772 -17.59 19.31 -14.64
N GLY A 773 -18.36 18.93 -13.62
CA GLY A 773 -19.82 18.73 -13.68
C GLY A 773 -20.33 17.46 -14.39
N GLY A 774 -19.53 16.83 -15.25
CA GLY A 774 -19.86 15.54 -15.88
C GLY A 774 -20.66 15.74 -17.16
N HIS A 775 -20.66 16.96 -17.65
CA HIS A 775 -21.46 17.48 -18.73
C HIS A 775 -20.71 18.65 -19.36
N ASP A 776 -21.13 18.99 -20.58
CA ASP A 776 -20.61 20.15 -21.28
C ASP A 776 -21.01 21.47 -20.59
N ALA A 777 -20.05 22.39 -20.43
CA ALA A 777 -20.29 23.67 -19.75
C ALA A 777 -21.26 24.58 -20.53
N LYS A 778 -21.26 24.51 -21.87
CA LYS A 778 -22.18 25.29 -22.69
C LYS A 778 -23.61 24.75 -22.59
N VAL A 779 -23.80 23.43 -22.57
CA VAL A 779 -25.12 22.82 -22.28
C VAL A 779 -25.66 23.33 -20.94
N CYS A 780 -24.86 23.27 -19.88
CA CYS A 780 -25.24 23.75 -18.55
C CYS A 780 -25.60 25.25 -18.57
N GLY A 781 -24.75 26.10 -19.15
CA GLY A 781 -24.99 27.55 -19.22
C GLY A 781 -26.26 27.92 -19.99
N LEU A 782 -26.54 27.26 -21.12
CA LEU A 782 -27.76 27.49 -21.91
C LEU A 782 -29.02 27.02 -21.17
N GLY A 783 -28.97 25.86 -20.52
CA GLY A 783 -30.08 25.34 -19.71
C GLY A 783 -30.43 26.26 -18.54
N GLU A 784 -29.43 26.70 -17.79
CA GLU A 784 -29.61 27.65 -16.67
C GLU A 784 -30.10 29.02 -17.15
N SER A 785 -29.66 29.45 -18.34
CA SER A 785 -30.18 30.66 -18.98
C SER A 785 -31.65 30.53 -19.32
N ALA A 786 -32.06 29.42 -19.92
CA ALA A 786 -33.46 29.17 -20.26
C ALA A 786 -34.37 29.24 -19.03
N LEU A 787 -33.95 28.63 -17.92
CA LEU A 787 -34.70 28.69 -16.66
C LEU A 787 -34.71 30.10 -16.05
N SER A 788 -33.58 30.82 -16.06
CA SER A 788 -33.51 32.18 -15.53
C SER A 788 -34.32 33.18 -16.35
N TYR A 789 -34.29 33.09 -17.69
CA TYR A 789 -35.11 33.92 -18.57
C TYR A 789 -36.61 33.70 -18.32
N LEU A 790 -37.06 32.46 -18.10
CA LEU A 790 -38.45 32.21 -17.72
C LEU A 790 -38.81 32.96 -16.43
N LEU A 791 -37.97 32.88 -15.39
CA LEU A 791 -38.26 33.53 -14.10
C LEU A 791 -38.24 35.06 -14.18
N LEU A 792 -37.41 35.63 -15.05
CA LEU A 792 -37.41 37.05 -15.39
C LEU A 792 -38.57 37.48 -16.31
N ASN A 793 -39.41 36.53 -16.74
CA ASN A 793 -40.54 36.73 -17.64
C ASN A 793 -40.12 37.11 -19.09
N GLU A 794 -38.95 36.63 -19.52
CA GLU A 794 -38.42 36.74 -20.89
C GLU A 794 -38.66 35.43 -21.65
N VAL A 795 -39.92 35.16 -22.01
CA VAL A 795 -40.36 33.85 -22.52
C VAL A 795 -39.69 33.46 -23.85
N ASP A 796 -39.57 34.40 -24.79
CA ASP A 796 -38.96 34.10 -26.10
C ASP A 796 -37.46 33.76 -25.97
N ALA A 797 -36.73 34.48 -25.11
CA ALA A 797 -35.33 34.19 -24.81
C ALA A 797 -35.18 32.84 -24.09
N SER A 798 -36.13 32.50 -23.21
CA SER A 798 -36.18 31.20 -22.54
C SER A 798 -36.33 30.04 -23.52
N GLU A 799 -37.27 30.14 -24.48
CA GLU A 799 -37.49 29.11 -25.50
C GLU A 799 -36.33 29.00 -26.48
N ALA A 800 -35.73 30.13 -26.89
CA ALA A 800 -34.55 30.12 -27.75
C ALA A 800 -33.35 29.44 -27.06
N ALA A 801 -33.10 29.78 -25.80
CA ALA A 801 -31.98 29.22 -25.03
C ALA A 801 -32.13 27.70 -24.81
N ILE A 802 -33.35 27.20 -24.53
CA ILE A 802 -33.53 25.75 -24.33
C ILE A 802 -33.41 24.98 -25.64
N GLN A 803 -33.84 25.56 -26.76
CA GLN A 803 -33.65 24.92 -28.07
C GLN A 803 -32.17 24.84 -28.41
N GLU A 804 -31.41 25.93 -28.24
CA GLU A 804 -29.96 25.91 -28.45
C GLU A 804 -29.27 24.91 -27.49
N CYS A 805 -29.75 24.78 -26.25
CA CYS A 805 -29.24 23.81 -25.28
C CYS A 805 -29.38 22.37 -25.79
N LEU A 806 -30.57 21.99 -26.27
CA LEU A 806 -30.84 20.65 -26.79
C LEU A 806 -30.07 20.36 -28.08
N ASP A 807 -30.08 21.29 -29.03
CA ASP A 807 -29.34 21.17 -30.29
C ASP A 807 -27.83 21.01 -30.03
N TRP A 808 -27.29 21.79 -29.09
CA TRP A 808 -25.88 21.67 -28.71
C TRP A 808 -25.60 20.35 -27.98
N ALA A 809 -26.46 19.95 -27.05
CA ALA A 809 -26.30 18.72 -26.30
C ALA A 809 -26.23 17.49 -27.21
N ASP A 810 -27.12 17.42 -28.22
CA ASP A 810 -27.12 16.37 -29.25
C ASP A 810 -25.80 16.38 -30.04
N SER A 811 -25.35 17.56 -30.48
CA SER A 811 -24.08 17.72 -31.23
C SER A 811 -22.83 17.30 -30.45
N THR A 812 -22.90 17.19 -29.12
CA THR A 812 -21.74 16.80 -28.30
C THR A 812 -21.44 15.30 -28.34
N GLU A 813 -22.39 14.48 -28.80
CA GLU A 813 -22.36 13.01 -28.77
C GLU A 813 -21.96 12.44 -27.38
N HIS A 814 -22.25 13.19 -26.33
CA HIS A 814 -21.86 12.86 -24.96
C HIS A 814 -23.10 12.67 -24.10
N VAL A 815 -23.36 11.42 -23.73
CA VAL A 815 -24.54 10.99 -22.99
C VAL A 815 -24.80 11.86 -21.75
N GLY A 816 -23.76 12.17 -20.96
CA GLY A 816 -23.90 13.02 -19.78
C GLY A 816 -24.40 14.44 -20.11
N SER A 817 -23.98 14.99 -21.25
CA SER A 817 -24.45 16.29 -21.73
C SER A 817 -25.88 16.22 -22.27
N MET A 818 -26.22 15.19 -23.03
CA MET A 818 -27.55 14.96 -23.58
C MET A 818 -28.59 14.81 -22.47
N VAL A 819 -28.32 13.93 -21.50
CA VAL A 819 -29.17 13.74 -20.31
C VAL A 819 -29.32 15.05 -19.51
N HIS A 820 -28.25 15.83 -19.40
CA HIS A 820 -28.29 17.11 -18.68
C HIS A 820 -29.12 18.17 -19.42
N GLY A 821 -29.03 18.24 -20.76
CA GLY A 821 -29.86 19.12 -21.59
C GLY A 821 -31.35 18.75 -21.51
N LEU A 822 -31.67 17.45 -21.65
CA LEU A 822 -33.04 16.93 -21.48
C LEU A 822 -33.60 17.27 -20.10
N TYR A 823 -32.78 17.14 -19.05
CA TYR A 823 -33.20 17.51 -17.70
C TYR A 823 -33.61 18.99 -17.58
N TYR A 824 -32.85 19.93 -18.13
CA TYR A 824 -33.26 21.34 -18.12
C TYR A 824 -34.55 21.57 -18.90
N ALA A 825 -34.73 20.90 -20.03
CA ALA A 825 -35.94 21.00 -20.83
C ALA A 825 -37.15 20.49 -20.03
N ILE A 826 -37.03 19.33 -19.39
CA ILE A 826 -38.05 18.76 -18.48
C ILE A 826 -38.41 19.77 -17.37
N VAL A 827 -37.40 20.33 -16.69
CA VAL A 827 -37.60 21.32 -15.61
C VAL A 827 -38.34 22.55 -16.14
N LEU A 828 -37.96 23.06 -17.32
CA LEU A 828 -38.59 24.21 -17.94
C LEU A 828 -40.06 23.93 -18.30
N ARG A 829 -40.33 22.81 -18.98
CA ARG A 829 -41.70 22.39 -19.37
C ARG A 829 -42.57 22.17 -18.13
N ARG A 830 -41.99 21.63 -17.06
CA ARG A 830 -42.66 21.51 -15.76
C ARG A 830 -43.03 22.88 -15.18
N CYS A 831 -42.13 23.86 -15.19
CA CYS A 831 -42.44 25.22 -14.74
C CYS A 831 -43.60 25.82 -15.54
N GLN A 832 -43.63 25.58 -16.86
CA GLN A 832 -44.67 26.06 -17.76
C GLN A 832 -46.01 25.29 -17.64
N GLY A 833 -46.05 24.16 -16.92
CA GLY A 833 -47.23 23.30 -16.81
C GLY A 833 -47.56 22.51 -18.08
N ARG A 834 -46.54 22.24 -18.92
CA ARG A 834 -46.65 21.49 -20.18
C ARG A 834 -46.43 20.00 -19.91
N TYR A 835 -47.44 19.33 -19.35
CA TYR A 835 -47.31 17.96 -18.85
C TYR A 835 -46.96 16.93 -19.94
N ASP A 836 -47.58 17.02 -21.12
CA ASP A 836 -47.31 16.08 -22.22
C ASP A 836 -45.84 16.18 -22.70
N ASP A 837 -45.27 17.39 -22.73
CA ASP A 837 -43.86 17.59 -23.08
C ASP A 837 -42.92 17.08 -21.97
N VAL A 838 -43.30 17.24 -20.69
CA VAL A 838 -42.54 16.67 -19.56
C VAL A 838 -42.48 15.14 -19.67
N HIS A 839 -43.61 14.51 -20.02
CA HIS A 839 -43.67 13.06 -20.22
C HIS A 839 -42.80 12.62 -21.39
N ALA A 840 -42.96 13.25 -22.57
CA ALA A 840 -42.20 12.90 -23.76
C ALA A 840 -40.68 13.02 -23.57
N LEU A 841 -40.21 14.17 -23.05
CA LEU A 841 -38.78 14.38 -22.76
C LEU A 841 -38.28 13.47 -21.64
N GLY A 842 -39.13 13.16 -20.66
CA GLY A 842 -38.81 12.24 -19.58
C GLY A 842 -38.62 10.79 -20.08
N GLU A 843 -39.45 10.31 -20.99
CA GLU A 843 -39.28 8.99 -21.63
C GLU A 843 -38.00 8.93 -22.48
N GLU A 844 -37.67 10.01 -23.19
CA GLU A 844 -36.42 10.12 -23.93
C GLU A 844 -35.19 10.05 -23.00
N MET A 845 -35.21 10.82 -21.91
CA MET A 845 -34.18 10.79 -20.88
C MET A 845 -34.07 9.41 -20.21
N LEU A 846 -35.21 8.74 -19.98
CA LEU A 846 -35.24 7.40 -19.39
C LEU A 846 -34.60 6.37 -20.30
N SER A 847 -34.96 6.35 -21.59
CA SER A 847 -34.39 5.44 -22.58
C SER A 847 -32.87 5.57 -22.64
N LEU A 848 -32.36 6.82 -22.71
CA LEU A 848 -30.92 7.08 -22.74
C LEU A 848 -30.24 6.68 -21.42
N ALA A 849 -30.89 6.90 -20.28
CA ALA A 849 -30.34 6.53 -18.98
C ALA A 849 -30.35 5.02 -18.73
N GLU A 850 -31.30 4.26 -19.27
CA GLU A 850 -31.35 2.80 -19.20
C GLU A 850 -30.27 2.15 -20.07
N GLU A 851 -30.11 2.63 -21.31
CA GLU A 851 -29.10 2.14 -22.24
C GLU A 851 -27.67 2.27 -21.68
N HIS A 852 -27.40 3.34 -20.93
CA HIS A 852 -26.09 3.66 -20.38
C HIS A 852 -25.94 3.40 -18.87
N GLY A 853 -26.92 2.76 -18.22
CA GLY A 853 -26.83 2.38 -16.79
C GLY A 853 -26.79 3.56 -15.80
N LEU A 854 -27.37 4.72 -16.15
CA LEU A 854 -27.36 5.94 -15.35
C LEU A 854 -28.50 5.97 -14.31
N ALA A 855 -28.38 5.19 -13.24
CA ALA A 855 -29.46 4.99 -12.23
C ALA A 855 -30.04 6.30 -11.64
N ALA A 856 -29.20 7.31 -11.36
CA ALA A 856 -29.67 8.60 -10.84
C ALA A 856 -30.55 9.36 -11.86
N SER A 857 -30.19 9.26 -13.14
CA SER A 857 -30.97 9.85 -14.24
C SER A 857 -32.25 9.08 -14.48
N GLN A 858 -32.25 7.74 -14.34
CA GLN A 858 -33.45 6.91 -14.42
C GLN A 858 -34.46 7.26 -13.31
N ALA A 859 -34.00 7.41 -12.07
CA ALA A 859 -34.84 7.82 -10.96
C ALA A 859 -35.47 9.21 -11.24
N ARG A 860 -34.66 10.15 -11.73
CA ARG A 860 -35.11 11.50 -12.06
C ARG A 860 -36.16 11.49 -13.18
N ALA A 861 -35.89 10.81 -14.29
CA ALA A 861 -36.80 10.70 -15.42
C ALA A 861 -38.16 10.10 -15.00
N ASN A 862 -38.14 8.97 -14.28
CA ASN A 862 -39.36 8.33 -13.79
C ASN A 862 -40.17 9.21 -12.82
N MET A 863 -39.50 10.02 -11.99
CA MET A 863 -40.18 10.96 -11.11
C MET A 863 -40.93 12.04 -11.92
N TYR A 864 -40.30 12.62 -12.95
CA TYR A 864 -40.98 13.61 -13.80
C TYR A 864 -42.09 12.99 -14.66
N CYS A 865 -41.87 11.82 -15.27
CA CYS A 865 -42.90 11.11 -16.03
C CYS A 865 -44.09 10.74 -15.16
N GLY A 866 -43.87 10.12 -13.99
CA GLY A 866 -44.94 9.71 -13.09
C GLY A 866 -45.76 10.91 -12.57
N TRP A 867 -45.10 12.04 -12.30
CA TRP A 867 -45.81 13.28 -11.96
C TRP A 867 -46.65 13.79 -13.13
N ALA A 868 -46.10 13.86 -14.35
CA ALA A 868 -46.81 14.35 -15.53
C ALA A 868 -48.03 13.47 -15.88
N GLU A 869 -47.86 12.14 -15.86
CA GLU A 869 -48.93 11.16 -16.07
C GLU A 869 -50.09 11.37 -15.09
N LEU A 870 -49.81 11.63 -13.82
CA LEU A 870 -50.86 11.85 -12.81
C LEU A 870 -51.59 13.19 -12.98
N MET A 871 -50.92 14.19 -13.58
CA MET A 871 -51.53 15.49 -13.85
C MET A 871 -52.46 15.46 -15.07
N THR A 872 -52.18 14.59 -16.05
CA THR A 872 -52.99 14.46 -17.28
C THR A 872 -54.02 13.32 -17.23
N SER A 873 -53.77 12.27 -16.43
CA SER A 873 -54.66 11.13 -16.26
C SER A 873 -55.41 11.16 -14.91
N SER A 874 -56.39 10.26 -14.78
CA SER A 874 -57.16 10.05 -13.54
C SER A 874 -56.79 8.76 -12.82
N ASP A 875 -55.82 7.99 -13.33
CA ASP A 875 -55.42 6.72 -12.74
C ASP A 875 -54.28 6.90 -11.72
N GLY A 876 -54.14 5.93 -10.82
CA GLY A 876 -53.13 5.98 -9.77
C GLY A 876 -51.72 5.54 -10.22
N ILE A 877 -51.53 5.22 -11.50
CA ILE A 877 -50.29 4.58 -12.00
C ILE A 877 -49.12 5.56 -11.92
N GLY A 878 -49.32 6.79 -12.40
CA GLY A 878 -48.29 7.83 -12.34
C GLY A 878 -47.86 8.16 -10.90
N GLY A 879 -48.80 8.14 -9.96
CA GLY A 879 -48.50 8.34 -8.53
C GLY A 879 -47.61 7.24 -7.95
N LYS A 880 -47.80 5.98 -8.36
CA LYS A 880 -46.92 4.87 -7.97
C LYS A 880 -45.53 5.02 -8.59
N ARG A 881 -45.46 5.31 -9.90
CA ARG A 881 -44.19 5.55 -10.61
C ARG A 881 -43.35 6.66 -9.94
N PHE A 882 -43.99 7.76 -9.56
CA PHE A 882 -43.36 8.83 -8.79
C PHE A 882 -42.83 8.35 -7.43
N GLY A 883 -43.64 7.59 -6.67
CA GLY A 883 -43.28 7.08 -5.36
C GLY A 883 -42.08 6.13 -5.38
N ASP A 884 -42.08 5.18 -6.32
CA ASP A 884 -40.98 4.23 -6.52
C ASP A 884 -39.68 4.97 -6.91
N ALA A 885 -39.79 5.97 -7.80
CA ALA A 885 -38.67 6.81 -8.22
C ALA A 885 -38.10 7.68 -7.08
N LEU A 886 -38.97 8.28 -6.26
CA LEU A 886 -38.55 9.07 -5.09
C LEU A 886 -37.81 8.20 -4.07
N GLN A 887 -38.26 6.95 -3.86
CA GLN A 887 -37.57 6.00 -2.99
C GLN A 887 -36.19 5.64 -3.53
N LEU A 888 -36.08 5.41 -4.84
CA LEU A 888 -34.79 5.14 -5.49
C LEU A 888 -33.83 6.33 -5.37
N GLN A 889 -34.30 7.56 -5.57
CA GLN A 889 -33.50 8.77 -5.38
C GLN A 889 -32.96 8.87 -3.94
N GLN A 890 -33.80 8.61 -2.94
CA GLN A 890 -33.40 8.61 -1.52
C GLN A 890 -32.35 7.53 -1.20
N GLN A 891 -32.45 6.36 -1.84
CA GLN A 891 -31.43 5.30 -1.71
C GLN A 891 -30.11 5.67 -2.36
N LEU A 892 -30.15 6.40 -3.49
CA LEU A 892 -28.97 6.87 -4.20
C LEU A 892 -28.32 8.12 -3.55
N GLY A 893 -29.07 8.86 -2.73
CA GLY A 893 -28.58 10.06 -2.03
C GLY A 893 -28.41 11.28 -2.93
N THR A 894 -29.19 11.40 -4.01
CA THR A 894 -29.09 12.48 -5.00
C THR A 894 -30.18 13.54 -4.78
N ASP A 895 -29.98 14.45 -3.83
CA ASP A 895 -30.98 15.45 -3.39
C ASP A 895 -31.00 16.78 -4.20
N ASP A 896 -30.77 16.70 -5.52
CA ASP A 896 -30.86 17.87 -6.39
C ASP A 896 -32.30 18.40 -6.46
N ASN A 897 -32.49 19.72 -6.56
CA ASN A 897 -33.82 20.34 -6.77
C ASN A 897 -34.93 19.95 -5.77
N LEU A 898 -34.56 19.69 -4.52
CA LEU A 898 -35.47 19.27 -3.44
C LEU A 898 -36.75 20.13 -3.32
N SER A 899 -36.66 21.46 -3.48
CA SER A 899 -37.82 22.35 -3.43
C SER A 899 -38.85 22.07 -4.53
N MET A 900 -38.39 21.72 -5.73
CA MET A 900 -39.23 21.38 -6.87
C MET A 900 -39.82 19.96 -6.74
N HIS A 901 -38.99 18.98 -6.36
CA HIS A 901 -39.45 17.61 -6.15
C HIS A 901 -40.46 17.50 -5.00
N SER A 902 -40.26 18.26 -3.92
CA SER A 902 -41.22 18.32 -2.81
C SER A 902 -42.54 18.97 -3.22
N ASP A 903 -42.51 19.97 -4.09
CA ASP A 903 -43.72 20.55 -4.68
C ASP A 903 -44.47 19.53 -5.55
N MET A 904 -43.75 18.78 -6.39
CA MET A 904 -44.34 17.69 -7.18
C MET A 904 -44.95 16.61 -6.28
N HIS A 905 -44.25 16.21 -5.22
CA HIS A 905 -44.76 15.24 -4.24
C HIS A 905 -46.03 15.75 -3.55
N ALA A 906 -46.09 17.02 -3.15
CA ALA A 906 -47.30 17.60 -2.58
C ALA A 906 -48.47 17.60 -3.57
N GLN A 907 -48.21 17.86 -4.86
CA GLN A 907 -49.24 17.77 -5.89
C GLN A 907 -49.73 16.34 -6.12
N VAL A 908 -48.83 15.35 -6.08
CA VAL A 908 -49.19 13.92 -6.13
C VAL A 908 -50.10 13.57 -4.95
N LEU A 909 -49.72 13.94 -3.72
CA LEU A 909 -50.52 13.71 -2.52
C LEU A 909 -51.90 14.38 -2.61
N HIS A 910 -51.96 15.62 -3.11
CA HIS A 910 -53.21 16.34 -3.33
C HIS A 910 -54.13 15.62 -4.32
N ARG A 911 -53.60 15.14 -5.45
CA ARG A 911 -54.37 14.36 -6.45
C ARG A 911 -54.90 13.05 -5.89
N LEU A 912 -54.18 12.44 -4.96
CA LEU A 912 -54.59 11.25 -4.22
C LEU A 912 -55.52 11.56 -3.02
N GLY A 913 -55.93 12.82 -2.83
CA GLY A 913 -56.85 13.24 -1.76
C GLY A 913 -56.20 13.41 -0.38
N ARG A 914 -54.86 13.31 -0.26
CA ARG A 914 -54.09 13.41 0.99
C ARG A 914 -53.64 14.85 1.25
N ASN A 915 -54.62 15.75 1.39
CA ASN A 915 -54.39 17.21 1.42
C ASN A 915 -53.58 17.69 2.63
N ASP A 916 -53.80 17.13 3.82
CA ASP A 916 -53.06 17.51 5.03
C ASP A 916 -51.57 17.14 4.90
N GLU A 917 -51.29 15.95 4.38
CA GLU A 917 -49.92 15.49 4.12
C GLU A 917 -49.24 16.33 3.03
N ALA A 918 -49.98 16.68 1.96
CA ALA A 918 -49.49 17.60 0.94
C ALA A 918 -49.08 18.96 1.52
N LEU A 919 -49.91 19.53 2.41
CA LEU A 919 -49.60 20.80 3.07
C LEU A 919 -48.38 20.68 3.99
N GLN A 920 -48.26 19.58 4.75
CA GLN A 920 -47.09 19.33 5.59
C GLN A 920 -45.81 19.19 4.75
N THR A 921 -45.86 18.48 3.62
CA THR A 921 -44.73 18.35 2.68
C THR A 921 -44.28 19.73 2.17
N LEU A 922 -45.21 20.62 1.79
CA LEU A 922 -44.86 21.98 1.37
C LEU A 922 -44.25 22.82 2.50
N GLN A 923 -44.78 22.73 3.72
CA GLN A 923 -44.22 23.46 4.88
C GLN A 923 -42.79 23.01 5.18
N ASN A 924 -42.55 21.69 5.18
CA ASN A 924 -41.21 21.13 5.34
C ASN A 924 -40.29 21.60 4.21
N ALA A 925 -40.76 21.60 2.96
CA ALA A 925 -39.97 22.06 1.80
C ALA A 925 -39.59 23.55 1.90
N VAL A 926 -40.49 24.38 2.43
CA VAL A 926 -40.23 25.80 2.70
C VAL A 926 -39.13 25.98 3.75
N ASP A 927 -39.20 25.23 4.84
CA ASP A 927 -38.20 25.31 5.92
C ASP A 927 -36.83 24.81 5.45
N VAL A 928 -36.82 23.70 4.70
CA VAL A 928 -35.59 23.18 4.08
C VAL A 928 -35.02 24.17 3.07
N GLY A 929 -35.82 24.68 2.13
CA GLY A 929 -35.38 25.65 1.13
C GLY A 929 -34.80 26.94 1.73
N ARG A 930 -35.40 27.45 2.81
CA ARG A 930 -34.85 28.59 3.57
C ARG A 930 -33.54 28.26 4.26
N SER A 931 -33.47 27.10 4.92
CA SER A 931 -32.29 26.70 5.69
C SER A 931 -31.10 26.30 4.81
N SER A 932 -31.34 25.78 3.59
CA SER A 932 -30.34 25.41 2.60
C SER A 932 -29.94 26.57 1.68
N GLY A 933 -30.82 27.55 1.50
CA GLY A 933 -30.63 28.65 0.54
C GLY A 933 -31.06 28.30 -0.88
N GLN A 934 -31.82 27.22 -1.09
CA GLN A 934 -32.45 26.93 -2.37
C GLN A 934 -33.75 27.75 -2.48
N LEU A 935 -33.61 29.00 -2.90
CA LEU A 935 -34.68 30.00 -2.80
C LEU A 935 -35.57 30.08 -4.04
N PHE A 936 -35.08 29.69 -5.23
CA PHE A 936 -35.74 29.98 -6.52
C PHE A 936 -37.20 29.55 -6.61
N TRP A 937 -37.56 28.41 -6.01
CA TRP A 937 -38.92 27.85 -6.07
C TRP A 937 -39.76 28.14 -4.81
N LEU A 938 -39.23 28.84 -3.82
CA LEU A 938 -39.97 29.18 -2.60
C LEU A 938 -41.27 29.95 -2.88
N PRO A 939 -41.36 30.89 -3.85
CA PRO A 939 -42.62 31.56 -4.15
C PRO A 939 -43.75 30.59 -4.54
N GLU A 940 -43.45 29.54 -5.31
CA GLU A 940 -44.45 28.55 -5.72
C GLU A 940 -44.84 27.61 -4.57
N LEU A 941 -43.89 27.21 -3.72
CA LEU A 941 -44.21 26.45 -2.51
C LEU A 941 -45.21 27.19 -1.60
N TYR A 942 -45.00 28.50 -1.40
CA TYR A 942 -45.95 29.34 -0.67
C TYR A 942 -47.29 29.48 -1.42
N ARG A 943 -47.26 29.69 -2.73
CA ARG A 943 -48.49 29.82 -3.54
C ARG A 943 -49.33 28.54 -3.54
N HIS A 944 -48.71 27.37 -3.62
CA HIS A 944 -49.39 26.08 -3.52
C HIS A 944 -49.85 25.78 -2.09
N SER A 945 -49.10 26.19 -1.06
CA SER A 945 -49.56 26.13 0.34
C SER A 945 -50.84 26.93 0.52
N ALA A 946 -50.91 28.14 -0.03
CA ALA A 946 -52.12 28.97 0.02
C ALA A 946 -53.33 28.30 -0.65
N LYS A 947 -53.12 27.63 -1.80
CA LYS A 947 -54.18 26.85 -2.48
C LYS A 947 -54.66 25.68 -1.64
N LEU A 948 -53.75 24.89 -1.07
CA LEU A 948 -54.11 23.75 -0.23
C LEU A 948 -54.83 24.19 1.05
N ARG A 949 -54.37 25.27 1.71
CA ARG A 949 -55.07 25.87 2.84
C ARG A 949 -56.48 26.31 2.50
N ARG A 950 -56.70 26.82 1.27
CA ARG A 950 -58.05 27.14 0.77
C ARG A 950 -58.91 25.88 0.62
N VAL A 951 -58.36 24.80 0.06
CA VAL A 951 -59.07 23.50 -0.06
C VAL A 951 -59.44 22.94 1.32
N LEU A 952 -58.53 23.05 2.29
CA LEU A 952 -58.72 22.63 3.68
C LEU A 952 -59.59 23.60 4.50
N SER A 953 -60.13 24.65 3.89
CA SER A 953 -60.96 25.67 4.55
C SER A 953 -60.29 26.32 5.77
N GLU A 954 -58.96 26.51 5.71
CA GLU A 954 -58.23 27.25 6.73
C GLU A 954 -58.54 28.76 6.73
N ARG A 955 -58.13 29.46 7.79
CA ARG A 955 -58.39 30.89 7.97
C ARG A 955 -57.84 31.73 6.81
N PRO A 956 -58.59 32.70 6.27
CA PRO A 956 -58.12 33.60 5.20
C PRO A 956 -56.81 34.34 5.53
N SER A 957 -56.54 34.60 6.82
CA SER A 957 -55.28 35.18 7.28
C SER A 957 -54.05 34.32 6.96
N SER A 958 -54.17 32.98 7.03
CA SER A 958 -53.09 32.05 6.71
C SER A 958 -52.82 32.03 5.21
N ILE A 959 -53.88 31.98 4.39
CA ILE A 959 -53.79 32.05 2.92
C ILE A 959 -53.12 33.36 2.49
N LYS A 960 -53.56 34.49 3.06
CA LYS A 960 -52.98 35.81 2.78
C LYS A 960 -51.50 35.88 3.16
N LYS A 961 -51.12 35.29 4.30
CA LYS A 961 -49.74 35.25 4.77
C LYS A 961 -48.84 34.48 3.81
N ASP A 962 -49.28 33.33 3.31
CA ASP A 962 -48.52 32.53 2.35
C ASP A 962 -48.35 33.28 1.02
N LEU A 963 -49.41 33.86 0.46
CA LEU A 963 -49.33 34.65 -0.77
C LEU A 963 -48.48 35.93 -0.60
N ALA A 964 -48.54 36.59 0.56
CA ALA A 964 -47.68 37.73 0.85
C ALA A 964 -46.20 37.34 0.92
N ASN A 965 -45.89 36.17 1.50
CA ASN A 965 -44.53 35.62 1.49
C ASN A 965 -44.06 35.27 0.07
N ALA A 966 -44.93 34.67 -0.75
CA ALA A 966 -44.62 34.36 -2.15
C ALA A 966 -44.25 35.63 -2.93
N ILE A 967 -45.08 36.69 -2.81
CA ILE A 967 -44.83 37.99 -3.46
C ILE A 967 -43.51 38.59 -2.99
N ARG A 968 -43.28 38.67 -1.67
CA ARG A 968 -42.08 39.28 -1.11
C ARG A 968 -40.80 38.58 -1.57
N ILE A 969 -40.81 37.24 -1.63
CA ILE A 969 -39.64 36.47 -2.07
C ILE A 969 -39.42 36.63 -3.58
N ALA A 970 -40.48 36.57 -4.39
CA ALA A 970 -40.38 36.77 -5.84
C ALA A 970 -39.87 38.18 -6.18
N GLU A 971 -40.31 39.22 -5.46
CA GLU A 971 -39.79 40.58 -5.60
C GLU A 971 -38.32 40.67 -5.23
N GLY A 972 -37.89 40.02 -4.14
CA GLY A 972 -36.48 39.98 -3.73
C GLY A 972 -35.57 39.27 -4.73
N GLN A 973 -36.08 38.30 -5.48
CA GLN A 973 -35.36 37.58 -6.53
C GLN A 973 -35.38 38.29 -7.89
N GLY A 974 -36.23 39.31 -8.06
CA GLY A 974 -36.55 39.87 -9.38
C GLY A 974 -37.30 38.88 -10.29
N ALA A 975 -37.88 37.82 -9.74
CA ALA A 975 -38.57 36.76 -10.50
C ALA A 975 -39.97 37.21 -10.94
N ALA A 976 -40.02 38.07 -11.97
CA ALA A 976 -41.24 38.69 -12.48
C ALA A 976 -42.35 37.68 -12.86
N TRP A 977 -41.97 36.52 -13.39
CA TRP A 977 -42.92 35.47 -13.78
C TRP A 977 -43.64 34.86 -12.56
N LEU A 978 -42.89 34.56 -11.50
CA LEU A 978 -43.43 34.07 -10.23
C LEU A 978 -44.27 35.15 -9.53
N LEU A 979 -43.79 36.39 -9.57
CA LEU A 979 -44.47 37.53 -8.98
C LEU A 979 -45.87 37.74 -9.58
N GLY A 980 -45.98 37.66 -10.91
CA GLY A 980 -47.27 37.78 -11.61
C GLY A 980 -48.27 36.71 -11.18
N ARG A 981 -47.82 35.45 -11.05
CA ARG A 981 -48.63 34.32 -10.60
C ARG A 981 -49.13 34.51 -9.15
N ALA A 982 -48.23 34.90 -8.24
CA ALA A 982 -48.58 35.13 -6.84
C ALA A 982 -49.54 36.32 -6.66
N LYS A 983 -49.34 37.42 -7.40
CA LYS A 983 -50.26 38.58 -7.41
C LYS A 983 -51.64 38.21 -7.95
N THR A 984 -51.69 37.42 -9.02
CA THR A 984 -52.95 36.93 -9.59
C THR A 984 -53.73 36.07 -8.59
N ASP A 985 -53.06 35.15 -7.87
CA ASP A 985 -53.73 34.34 -6.84
C ASP A 985 -54.13 35.18 -5.62
N MET A 986 -53.33 36.18 -5.20
CA MET A 986 -53.71 37.14 -4.16
C MET A 986 -55.01 37.87 -4.52
N ASP A 987 -55.12 38.34 -5.76
CA ASP A 987 -56.30 39.04 -6.25
C ASP A 987 -57.52 38.11 -6.37
N ARG A 988 -57.33 36.83 -6.75
CA ARG A 988 -58.43 35.86 -6.89
C ARG A 988 -58.90 35.24 -5.57
N MET A 989 -58.06 35.18 -4.54
CA MET A 989 -58.35 34.43 -3.31
C MET A 989 -58.63 35.30 -2.09
N ILE A 990 -58.11 36.54 -2.06
CA ILE A 990 -58.16 37.41 -0.88
C ILE A 990 -58.96 38.70 -1.13
N LYS A 991 -58.94 39.24 -2.36
CA LYS A 991 -59.82 40.38 -2.68
C LYS A 991 -61.27 39.86 -2.82
N PRO A 992 -62.25 40.60 -2.27
CA PRO A 992 -63.64 40.18 -2.19
C PRO A 992 -64.31 39.97 -3.55
#